data_AF-A0A4Y4DTB1-F1
#
_entry.id   AF-A0A4Y4DTB1-F1
#
_cell.length_a   1.000
_cell.length_b   1.000
_cell.length_c   1.000
_cell.angle_alpha   90.00
_cell.angle_beta   90.00
_cell.angle_gamma   90.00
#
_symmetry.space_group_name_H-M   'P 1'
#
loop_
_entity.id
_entity.type
_entity.pdbx_description
1 polymer ?
#
loop_
_entity_poly.entity_id
_entity_poly.type
_entity_poly.pdbx_seq_one_letter_code
_entity_poly.pdbx_strand_id
1 'polypeptide(L)'
;MSVTTTNSAKSDVFPQRVMIRGVIYRIYEDRAIVMGRSGPRLDITIRDEVRGKKVTAINRRAFQDDSALQSIKFPNSLKTIGSHSFENCVSLTEIELPTNLEKINWNAFAGCTGLKHVYLPFAIQRIGHHAFSGCSALEETPHFVQTGPRSQAKLSRSLVEQSLPVSLSHLGESAFEGCTALKRVVVPFKIKSIPANLFRNCESLVSVWLHARIQDLGDGAFQGCLSLDALRIPETVSEIGADAISESTTIISESGSMAIEYAKQKNLRYRVTELPPTSVSSLLGAPTASQFTELVSDNDFVARVVEHYEVRPSAPSIERSDYEPSIGQVPASRFRYKDGIYYQDAPTNDDNDVTLALTGDLMCGFRQQRLAADGTSYNFDEQLQHVAPIFRQSDLAIGNLETMVNPKLPFMSERLYIDDRPNLNSPIEYLASVRRMGFDAVMSAQNHMYDTGVQGILETLDALNQTNLIHGGLFSGSNDPRVLHFNIKGMHIAIVAYLDPIRQRMKKANFTAQGLKDMASLFDEEQIVKDIKSARDAGAEFILAYAHWGVEYTSKLADRQLGFAEMLANSGVDYIFGSHSHCPQPFDYTESATGKRVPTLFSAGNFLADIQRHAPITHDAVLGLVKLTRDSDGQVVLAGNGYIPCRIVQADRASTVTVVPCEALADGLFGFTESEAIADAQRIGNVLGDDYTPISIKHVRDSDQTVSVWQKPAVQRAEKIYEVAATANDFGFNPLVHLDKNSLESALMEVQALGFGLSTKRYSTQVFTAADEKQNEIGFKRVASNLTSMVGLEFCADKILCKTLLLENGLPTAFGLPMPRKGYAAAKRFADDNGWPVVVKPRRGSGGRAVTANIQNHEQLEAAVKTADEFGGFLIEKHVPGEDYRFLVSGDEVLGVWCRDAANVIGDGKSSIDELIEIKNALRSKNPHLASRLIKKDDALIHHLRWSGLTLAHVPGHGEKIYLRSAANLSAGGDNIDLTDETHDSLKEIAVQAKKALPGIELVGIDFLMQDHRLPVTEQVVNICEINSTPGVSAHEYPMFGKPRPAARNYVEHIAKSSNLVVKPFTDQGDFVLTIHGQFKDDSLENVIQKWATTSGVTLTGVKASRDLIQVEFSGTTVGASFMSYSTVKPNKLDSRITSCELTRK
;
A
#
# COMPACT_ATOMS: atom_id res chain seq x y z
N MET A 1 41.27 -19.51 52.82
CA MET A 1 42.09 -20.40 51.98
C MET A 1 41.55 -20.35 50.56
N SER A 2 42.36 -19.80 49.68
CA SER A 2 42.16 -19.75 48.24
C SER A 2 42.28 -21.14 47.62
N VAL A 3 41.32 -21.53 46.78
CA VAL A 3 41.57 -22.49 45.71
C VAL A 3 41.24 -21.79 44.39
N THR A 4 42.31 -21.48 43.69
CA THR A 4 42.42 -21.03 42.31
C THR A 4 41.87 -22.08 41.36
N THR A 5 40.98 -21.70 40.45
CA THR A 5 40.79 -22.40 39.17
C THR A 5 41.19 -21.47 38.04
N THR A 6 42.40 -21.67 37.55
CA THR A 6 42.95 -21.15 36.31
C THR A 6 42.44 -21.95 35.11
N ASN A 7 42.12 -21.22 34.03
CA ASN A 7 42.19 -21.56 32.61
C ASN A 7 41.70 -22.95 32.14
N SER A 8 40.57 -22.94 31.42
CA SER A 8 40.34 -23.84 30.30
C SER A 8 40.09 -23.04 29.03
N ALA A 9 40.90 -23.32 28.01
CA ALA A 9 40.99 -22.64 26.73
C ALA A 9 39.63 -22.43 26.02
N LYS A 10 39.44 -21.22 25.46
CA LYS A 10 38.57 -21.03 24.29
C LYS A 10 39.15 -21.91 23.18
N SER A 11 38.45 -22.95 22.77
CA SER A 11 38.82 -23.70 21.57
C SER A 11 38.65 -22.79 20.37
N ASP A 12 39.76 -22.39 19.74
CA ASP A 12 39.76 -21.82 18.40
C ASP A 12 39.16 -22.84 17.43
N VAL A 13 37.86 -22.70 17.12
CA VAL A 13 37.23 -23.45 16.03
C VAL A 13 37.69 -22.80 14.73
N PHE A 14 38.84 -23.25 14.21
CA PHE A 14 39.33 -22.81 12.91
C PHE A 14 38.26 -23.08 11.83
N PRO A 15 37.97 -22.10 10.94
CA PRO A 15 36.94 -22.26 9.96
C PRO A 15 37.27 -23.43 9.02
N GLN A 16 36.36 -24.39 8.93
CA GLN A 16 36.61 -25.65 8.24
C GLN A 16 36.66 -25.44 6.73
N ARG A 17 37.77 -25.84 6.10
CA ARG A 17 37.88 -25.87 4.64
C ARG A 17 37.29 -27.19 4.14
N VAL A 18 36.34 -27.12 3.21
CA VAL A 18 35.72 -28.31 2.61
C VAL A 18 35.66 -28.17 1.10
N MET A 19 35.77 -29.30 0.39
CA MET A 19 35.60 -29.33 -1.06
C MET A 19 34.37 -30.15 -1.40
N ILE A 20 33.45 -29.58 -2.17
CA ILE A 20 32.19 -30.21 -2.58
C ILE A 20 32.03 -30.00 -4.07
N ARG A 21 31.96 -31.11 -4.84
CA ARG A 21 31.82 -31.10 -6.30
C ARG A 21 32.84 -30.19 -7.02
N GLY A 22 34.08 -30.14 -6.53
CA GLY A 22 35.16 -29.34 -7.12
C GLY A 22 35.17 -27.87 -6.69
N VAL A 23 34.21 -27.39 -5.90
CA VAL A 23 34.23 -26.04 -5.30
C VAL A 23 34.76 -26.13 -3.87
N ILE A 24 35.68 -25.22 -3.53
CA ILE A 24 36.33 -25.12 -2.23
C ILE A 24 35.60 -24.07 -1.41
N TYR A 25 35.14 -24.45 -0.23
CA TYR A 25 34.44 -23.58 0.72
C TYR A 25 35.24 -23.44 2.01
N ARG A 26 35.08 -22.29 2.68
CA ARG A 26 35.44 -22.07 4.07
C ARG A 26 34.17 -21.83 4.87
N ILE A 27 33.96 -22.64 5.90
CA ILE A 27 32.75 -22.63 6.72
C ILE A 27 33.05 -21.92 8.04
N TYR A 28 32.23 -20.92 8.36
CA TYR A 28 32.21 -20.18 9.61
C TYR A 28 30.99 -20.60 10.44
N GLU A 29 30.90 -20.09 11.68
CA GLU A 29 29.78 -20.40 12.58
C GLU A 29 28.42 -19.97 12.03
N ASP A 30 28.35 -18.90 11.24
CA ASP A 30 27.12 -18.30 10.73
C ASP A 30 26.93 -18.47 9.21
N ARG A 31 28.00 -18.70 8.44
CA ARG A 31 27.98 -18.67 6.96
C ARG A 31 29.05 -19.53 6.31
N ALA A 32 28.93 -19.72 5.01
CA ALA A 32 29.95 -20.33 4.15
C ALA A 32 30.42 -19.34 3.07
N ILE A 33 31.72 -19.40 2.74
CA ILE A 33 32.35 -18.56 1.72
C ILE A 33 33.04 -19.45 0.68
N VAL A 34 32.86 -19.15 -0.60
CA VAL A 34 33.56 -19.83 -1.70
C VAL A 34 34.99 -19.30 -1.77
N MET A 35 35.96 -20.21 -1.70
CA MET A 35 37.39 -19.91 -1.72
C MET A 35 38.03 -20.15 -3.09
N GLY A 36 37.32 -20.84 -3.99
CA GLY A 36 37.75 -21.14 -5.35
C GLY A 36 37.33 -22.54 -5.79
N ARG A 37 38.00 -23.08 -6.79
CA ARG A 37 37.75 -24.45 -7.28
C ARG A 37 39.01 -25.28 -7.47
N SER A 38 38.81 -26.57 -7.71
CA SER A 38 39.86 -27.52 -8.07
C SER A 38 39.58 -28.10 -9.46
N GLY A 39 40.58 -27.96 -10.35
CA GLY A 39 40.56 -28.47 -11.73
C GLY A 39 39.81 -27.57 -12.74
N PRO A 40 40.12 -27.68 -14.05
CA PRO A 40 39.48 -26.90 -15.09
C PRO A 40 38.14 -27.53 -15.49
N ARG A 41 37.03 -26.97 -15.00
CA ARG A 41 35.67 -27.32 -15.47
C ARG A 41 35.11 -26.19 -16.32
N LEU A 42 34.28 -26.52 -17.31
CA LEU A 42 33.60 -25.48 -18.08
C LEU A 42 32.50 -24.81 -17.23
N ASP A 43 31.76 -25.60 -16.45
CA ASP A 43 30.62 -25.10 -15.67
C ASP A 43 30.76 -25.36 -14.16
N ILE A 44 30.33 -24.38 -13.35
CA ILE A 44 30.29 -24.49 -11.89
C ILE A 44 28.87 -24.25 -11.37
N THR A 45 28.44 -25.02 -10.38
CA THR A 45 27.24 -24.72 -9.59
C THR A 45 27.61 -24.61 -8.12
N ILE A 46 27.45 -23.42 -7.56
CA ILE A 46 27.64 -23.15 -6.13
C ILE A 46 26.32 -23.47 -5.40
N ARG A 47 26.39 -24.22 -4.31
CA ARG A 47 25.20 -24.57 -3.50
C ARG A 47 24.70 -23.39 -2.68
N ASP A 48 23.39 -23.33 -2.45
CA ASP A 48 22.78 -22.38 -1.50
C ASP A 48 23.28 -22.57 -0.07
N GLU A 49 23.45 -23.83 0.36
CA GLU A 49 23.93 -24.18 1.69
C GLU A 49 25.02 -25.25 1.65
N VAL A 50 26.00 -25.11 2.56
CA VAL A 50 27.08 -26.06 2.80
C VAL A 50 27.17 -26.32 4.30
N ARG A 51 26.93 -27.58 4.71
CA ARG A 51 26.88 -28.03 6.11
C ARG A 51 25.96 -27.18 7.00
N GLY A 52 24.75 -26.88 6.50
CA GLY A 52 23.74 -26.09 7.21
C GLY A 52 24.06 -24.61 7.34
N LYS A 53 25.06 -24.10 6.61
CA LYS A 53 25.42 -22.68 6.54
C LYS A 53 25.17 -22.14 5.13
N LYS A 54 24.50 -21.00 5.03
CA LYS A 54 24.24 -20.32 3.76
C LYS A 54 25.53 -19.83 3.13
N VAL A 55 25.65 -19.98 1.81
CA VAL A 55 26.79 -19.44 1.06
C VAL A 55 26.51 -17.96 0.77
N THR A 56 27.22 -17.08 1.46
CA THR A 56 26.92 -15.63 1.42
C THR A 56 27.95 -14.81 0.66
N ALA A 57 29.14 -15.36 0.34
CA ALA A 57 30.17 -14.63 -0.38
C ALA A 57 31.08 -15.50 -1.26
N ILE A 58 31.62 -14.88 -2.31
CA ILE A 58 32.81 -15.36 -3.04
C ILE A 58 34.03 -14.62 -2.49
N ASN A 59 35.07 -15.35 -2.10
CA ASN A 59 36.27 -14.75 -1.54
C ASN A 59 37.14 -14.08 -2.62
N ARG A 60 38.04 -13.21 -2.17
CA ARG A 60 39.08 -12.61 -3.01
C ARG A 60 39.84 -13.68 -3.78
N ARG A 61 40.01 -13.47 -5.10
CA ARG A 61 40.75 -14.34 -6.03
C ARG A 61 40.25 -15.79 -6.13
N ALA A 62 38.98 -16.05 -5.84
CA ALA A 62 38.45 -17.43 -5.84
C ALA A 62 38.60 -18.14 -7.22
N PHE A 63 38.38 -17.42 -8.31
CA PHE A 63 38.44 -17.89 -9.69
C PHE A 63 39.37 -17.02 -10.54
N GLN A 64 40.39 -16.40 -9.94
CA GLN A 64 41.35 -15.59 -10.67
C GLN A 64 42.09 -16.44 -11.73
N ASP A 65 42.30 -15.87 -12.92
CA ASP A 65 42.98 -16.48 -14.07
C ASP A 65 42.37 -17.82 -14.55
N ASP A 66 41.09 -18.03 -14.25
CA ASP A 66 40.41 -19.28 -14.55
C ASP A 66 39.91 -19.33 -16.01
N SER A 67 40.87 -19.49 -16.92
CA SER A 67 40.67 -19.49 -18.36
C SER A 67 39.77 -20.61 -18.89
N ALA A 68 39.43 -21.61 -18.08
CA ALA A 68 38.52 -22.70 -18.47
C ALA A 68 37.05 -22.44 -18.09
N LEU A 69 36.76 -21.48 -17.20
CA LEU A 69 35.40 -21.22 -16.71
C LEU A 69 34.54 -20.55 -17.80
N GLN A 70 33.48 -21.21 -18.24
CA GLN A 70 32.52 -20.72 -19.23
C GLN A 70 31.20 -20.29 -18.61
N SER A 71 30.72 -20.98 -17.56
CA SER A 71 29.50 -20.58 -16.85
C SER A 71 29.55 -20.89 -15.35
N ILE A 72 28.82 -20.09 -14.56
CA ILE A 72 28.70 -20.27 -13.12
C ILE A 72 27.28 -19.99 -12.65
N LYS A 73 26.73 -20.91 -11.85
CA LYS A 73 25.44 -20.73 -11.15
C LYS A 73 25.68 -20.38 -9.70
N PHE A 74 25.16 -19.23 -9.28
CA PHE A 74 25.27 -18.72 -7.93
C PHE A 74 24.09 -19.11 -7.04
N PRO A 75 24.28 -19.10 -5.71
CA PRO A 75 23.19 -19.30 -4.76
C PRO A 75 22.40 -18.01 -4.55
N ASN A 76 21.10 -18.14 -4.28
CA ASN A 76 20.22 -17.00 -3.99
C ASN A 76 20.57 -16.31 -2.66
N SER A 77 21.34 -16.95 -1.79
CA SER A 77 21.85 -16.39 -0.55
C SER A 77 23.12 -15.53 -0.70
N LEU A 78 23.72 -15.47 -1.89
CA LEU A 78 24.96 -14.72 -2.11
C LEU A 78 24.73 -13.20 -1.96
N LYS A 79 25.56 -12.56 -1.14
CA LYS A 79 25.51 -11.11 -0.87
C LYS A 79 26.68 -10.35 -1.49
N THR A 80 27.85 -10.97 -1.60
CA THR A 80 29.08 -10.29 -2.03
C THR A 80 29.92 -11.14 -2.97
N ILE A 81 30.40 -10.51 -4.06
CA ILE A 81 31.52 -11.01 -4.88
C ILE A 81 32.79 -10.27 -4.48
N GLY A 82 33.80 -11.03 -4.02
CA GLY A 82 35.06 -10.51 -3.52
C GLY A 82 35.95 -9.90 -4.60
N SER A 83 37.01 -9.23 -4.17
CA SER A 83 37.92 -8.55 -5.10
C SER A 83 38.70 -9.53 -5.97
N HIS A 84 38.95 -9.21 -7.24
CA HIS A 84 39.66 -10.08 -8.19
C HIS A 84 39.05 -11.50 -8.32
N SER A 85 37.76 -11.69 -7.96
CA SER A 85 37.19 -13.05 -7.83
C SER A 85 37.18 -13.81 -9.15
N PHE A 86 36.97 -13.13 -10.27
CA PHE A 86 36.90 -13.67 -11.63
C PHE A 86 37.86 -12.92 -12.57
N GLU A 87 38.86 -12.23 -12.03
CA GLU A 87 39.81 -11.50 -12.87
C GLU A 87 40.47 -12.45 -13.89
N ASN A 88 40.55 -12.03 -15.15
CA ASN A 88 41.05 -12.79 -16.30
C ASN A 88 40.33 -14.13 -16.58
N CYS A 89 39.06 -14.27 -16.24
CA CYS A 89 38.22 -15.40 -16.70
C CYS A 89 37.83 -15.23 -18.17
N VAL A 90 38.79 -15.37 -19.09
CA VAL A 90 38.64 -15.03 -20.51
C VAL A 90 37.59 -15.86 -21.28
N SER A 91 37.23 -17.06 -20.79
CA SER A 91 36.23 -17.93 -21.42
C SER A 91 34.79 -17.68 -20.93
N LEU A 92 34.60 -16.84 -19.92
CA LEU A 92 33.28 -16.52 -19.39
C LEU A 92 32.58 -15.55 -20.34
N THR A 93 31.46 -15.96 -20.94
CA THR A 93 30.75 -15.17 -21.97
C THR A 93 29.49 -14.49 -21.48
N GLU A 94 28.80 -15.11 -20.52
CA GLU A 94 27.62 -14.56 -19.86
C GLU A 94 27.67 -14.89 -18.36
N ILE A 95 27.08 -14.01 -17.55
CA ILE A 95 26.94 -14.26 -16.12
C ILE A 95 25.59 -13.76 -15.58
N GLU A 96 24.85 -14.68 -14.97
CA GLU A 96 23.60 -14.38 -14.26
C GLU A 96 23.90 -14.25 -12.76
N LEU A 97 23.76 -13.05 -12.21
CA LEU A 97 24.01 -12.80 -10.80
C LEU A 97 22.74 -13.04 -9.95
N PRO A 98 22.88 -13.51 -8.70
CA PRO A 98 21.74 -13.90 -7.88
C PRO A 98 20.95 -12.68 -7.37
N THR A 99 19.63 -12.82 -7.28
CA THR A 99 18.67 -11.73 -7.01
C THR A 99 18.94 -10.89 -5.75
N ASN A 100 19.65 -11.45 -4.76
CA ASN A 100 19.96 -10.81 -3.48
C ASN A 100 21.39 -10.27 -3.37
N LEU A 101 22.19 -10.28 -4.45
CA LEU A 101 23.56 -9.76 -4.44
C LEU A 101 23.55 -8.25 -4.20
N GLU A 102 24.34 -7.80 -3.22
CA GLU A 102 24.38 -6.39 -2.81
C GLU A 102 25.65 -5.70 -3.31
N LYS A 103 26.77 -6.42 -3.45
CA LYS A 103 28.10 -5.83 -3.68
C LYS A 103 28.98 -6.63 -4.65
N ILE A 104 29.55 -5.94 -5.63
CA ILE A 104 30.67 -6.40 -6.46
C ILE A 104 31.90 -5.56 -6.09
N ASN A 105 32.95 -6.20 -5.56
CA ASN A 105 34.16 -5.51 -5.11
C ASN A 105 35.14 -5.19 -6.26
N TRP A 106 36.25 -4.54 -5.94
CA TRP A 106 37.21 -4.06 -6.94
C TRP A 106 37.85 -5.19 -7.77
N ASN A 107 38.06 -4.92 -9.05
CA ASN A 107 38.62 -5.87 -10.04
C ASN A 107 37.87 -7.20 -10.15
N ALA A 108 36.63 -7.32 -9.66
CA ALA A 108 35.94 -8.60 -9.54
C ALA A 108 35.87 -9.40 -10.85
N PHE A 109 35.69 -8.71 -11.99
CA PHE A 109 35.63 -9.27 -13.35
C PHE A 109 36.65 -8.61 -14.29
N ALA A 110 37.69 -7.96 -13.77
CA ALA A 110 38.68 -7.28 -14.61
C ALA A 110 39.31 -8.25 -15.61
N GLY A 111 39.48 -7.85 -16.87
CA GLY A 111 40.09 -8.67 -17.92
C GLY A 111 39.27 -9.87 -18.40
N CYS A 112 37.97 -9.96 -18.07
CA CYS A 112 37.07 -10.96 -18.65
C CYS A 112 36.73 -10.62 -20.11
N THR A 113 37.70 -10.77 -21.02
CA THR A 113 37.59 -10.32 -22.42
C THR A 113 36.53 -11.07 -23.25
N GLY A 114 36.06 -12.24 -22.79
CA GLY A 114 34.96 -12.96 -23.43
C GLY A 114 33.56 -12.52 -22.97
N LEU A 115 33.45 -11.74 -21.89
CA LEU A 115 32.17 -11.46 -21.22
C LEU A 115 31.36 -10.43 -21.99
N LYS A 116 30.25 -10.88 -22.60
CA LYS A 116 29.36 -10.07 -23.44
C LYS A 116 28.19 -9.47 -22.69
N HIS A 117 27.60 -10.25 -21.77
CA HIS A 117 26.40 -9.86 -21.04
C HIS A 117 26.55 -10.16 -19.54
N VAL A 118 26.15 -9.19 -18.73
CA VAL A 118 26.11 -9.29 -17.27
C VAL A 118 24.73 -8.86 -16.81
N TYR A 119 23.99 -9.76 -16.18
CA TYR A 119 22.68 -9.44 -15.63
C TYR A 119 22.83 -9.12 -14.14
N LEU A 120 22.66 -7.84 -13.77
CA LEU A 120 22.71 -7.41 -12.39
C LEU A 120 21.35 -7.62 -11.69
N PRO A 121 21.35 -7.95 -10.39
CA PRO A 121 20.13 -8.10 -9.63
C PRO A 121 19.63 -6.75 -9.09
N PHE A 122 18.32 -6.66 -8.84
CA PHE A 122 17.66 -5.47 -8.28
C PHE A 122 18.26 -5.00 -6.94
N ALA A 123 18.84 -5.90 -6.15
CA ALA A 123 19.39 -5.57 -4.84
C ALA A 123 20.79 -4.93 -4.89
N ILE A 124 21.44 -4.81 -6.06
CA ILE A 124 22.82 -4.35 -6.15
C ILE A 124 22.96 -2.89 -5.71
N GLN A 125 23.88 -2.62 -4.78
CA GLN A 125 24.11 -1.28 -4.22
C GLN A 125 25.46 -0.70 -4.63
N ARG A 126 26.46 -1.56 -4.92
CA ARG A 126 27.84 -1.14 -5.14
C ARG A 126 28.53 -1.93 -6.23
N ILE A 127 29.15 -1.21 -7.17
CA ILE A 127 30.18 -1.72 -8.10
C ILE A 127 31.50 -1.06 -7.72
N GLY A 128 32.54 -1.86 -7.45
CA GLY A 128 33.85 -1.39 -7.00
C GLY A 128 34.75 -0.88 -8.14
N HIS A 129 35.92 -0.34 -7.75
CA HIS A 129 36.94 0.15 -8.68
C HIS A 129 37.38 -0.94 -9.66
N HIS A 130 37.57 -0.60 -10.94
CA HIS A 130 37.97 -1.53 -11.99
C HIS A 130 37.13 -2.81 -12.10
N ALA A 131 35.91 -2.86 -11.57
CA ALA A 131 35.16 -4.11 -11.41
C ALA A 131 34.96 -4.88 -12.74
N PHE A 132 34.76 -4.17 -13.86
CA PHE A 132 34.63 -4.71 -15.21
C PHE A 132 35.70 -4.15 -16.16
N SER A 133 36.80 -3.61 -15.64
CA SER A 133 37.85 -3.03 -16.48
C SER A 133 38.43 -4.06 -17.45
N GLY A 134 38.56 -3.71 -18.72
CA GLY A 134 39.07 -4.60 -19.77
C GLY A 134 38.13 -5.73 -20.18
N CYS A 135 36.84 -5.68 -19.83
CA CYS A 135 35.82 -6.56 -20.41
C CYS A 135 35.50 -6.11 -21.85
N SER A 136 36.44 -6.33 -22.76
CA SER A 136 36.42 -5.75 -24.12
C SER A 136 35.25 -6.22 -24.99
N ALA A 137 34.64 -7.37 -24.69
CA ALA A 137 33.46 -7.88 -25.39
C ALA A 137 32.12 -7.44 -24.76
N LEU A 138 32.13 -6.67 -23.67
CA LEU A 138 30.91 -6.23 -22.99
C LEU A 138 30.17 -5.20 -23.85
N GLU A 139 29.07 -5.63 -24.48
CA GLU A 139 28.33 -4.81 -25.46
C GLU A 139 27.39 -3.79 -24.80
N GLU A 140 26.91 -4.12 -23.60
CA GLU A 140 25.92 -3.35 -22.84
C GLU A 140 26.37 -3.20 -21.39
N THR A 141 25.93 -2.12 -20.74
CA THR A 141 26.11 -2.01 -19.29
C THR A 141 25.36 -3.15 -18.60
N PRO A 142 25.88 -3.63 -17.46
CA PRO A 142 25.18 -4.63 -16.70
C PRO A 142 23.81 -4.11 -16.24
N HIS A 143 22.71 -4.78 -16.61
CA HIS A 143 21.33 -4.31 -16.43
C HIS A 143 20.44 -5.32 -15.69
N PHE A 144 19.25 -4.90 -15.26
CA PHE A 144 18.30 -5.73 -14.51
C PHE A 144 17.34 -6.50 -15.42
N VAL A 145 16.97 -7.73 -15.02
CA VAL A 145 15.93 -8.53 -15.68
C VAL A 145 14.99 -9.14 -14.61
N GLN A 146 13.72 -8.71 -14.61
CA GLN A 146 12.73 -9.08 -13.58
C GLN A 146 12.34 -10.57 -13.58
N THR A 147 12.39 -11.19 -14.75
CA THR A 147 12.18 -12.63 -14.94
C THR A 147 13.29 -13.06 -15.87
N GLY A 148 14.27 -13.84 -15.38
CA GLY A 148 15.51 -14.14 -16.11
C GLY A 148 15.29 -14.54 -17.59
N PRO A 149 16.33 -14.50 -18.44
CA PRO A 149 16.22 -14.43 -19.91
C PRO A 149 15.34 -15.49 -20.62
N ARG A 150 14.95 -16.58 -19.95
CA ARG A 150 14.07 -17.63 -20.50
C ARG A 150 12.60 -17.23 -20.67
N SER A 151 12.07 -16.28 -19.90
CA SER A 151 10.67 -15.80 -20.04
C SER A 151 10.52 -14.68 -21.08
N GLN A 152 11.62 -13.99 -21.43
CA GLN A 152 11.61 -12.90 -22.40
C GLN A 152 11.79 -13.35 -23.86
N ALA A 153 12.13 -14.62 -24.12
CA ALA A 153 12.34 -15.12 -25.49
C ALA A 153 11.10 -15.03 -26.43
N LYS A 154 9.91 -14.64 -25.92
CA LYS A 154 8.68 -14.45 -26.69
C LYS A 154 8.24 -12.98 -26.88
N LEU A 155 8.86 -12.01 -26.21
CA LEU A 155 8.62 -10.58 -26.44
C LEU A 155 9.94 -9.98 -26.95
N SER A 156 9.90 -9.32 -28.10
CA SER A 156 11.05 -9.01 -28.97
C SER A 156 12.32 -8.55 -28.24
N ARG A 157 13.47 -9.09 -28.66
CA ARG A 157 14.85 -8.68 -28.24
C ARG A 157 15.20 -7.21 -28.52
N SER A 158 14.25 -6.42 -29.05
CA SER A 158 14.46 -5.04 -29.48
C SER A 158 14.29 -3.99 -28.36
N LEU A 159 13.86 -4.39 -27.16
CA LEU A 159 13.39 -3.45 -26.12
C LEU A 159 14.13 -3.56 -24.77
N VAL A 160 15.30 -4.21 -24.74
CA VAL A 160 16.11 -4.38 -23.51
C VAL A 160 16.70 -3.02 -23.08
N GLU A 161 16.50 -2.66 -21.81
CA GLU A 161 17.02 -1.42 -21.22
C GLU A 161 18.53 -1.50 -21.04
N GLN A 162 19.27 -0.69 -21.80
CA GLN A 162 20.73 -0.52 -21.71
C GLN A 162 21.11 0.41 -20.54
N SER A 163 20.63 0.08 -19.34
CA SER A 163 20.74 0.92 -18.14
C SER A 163 21.45 0.20 -17.00
N LEU A 164 22.24 0.95 -16.23
CA LEU A 164 22.73 0.46 -14.94
C LEU A 164 21.56 0.38 -13.94
N PRO A 165 21.58 -0.54 -12.96
CA PRO A 165 20.44 -0.76 -12.07
C PRO A 165 20.12 0.46 -11.21
N VAL A 166 18.84 0.80 -11.10
CA VAL A 166 18.34 1.95 -10.33
C VAL A 166 18.64 1.88 -8.83
N SER A 167 18.91 0.68 -8.31
CA SER A 167 19.29 0.46 -6.92
C SER A 167 20.70 0.96 -6.60
N LEU A 168 21.58 1.03 -7.60
CA LEU A 168 23.01 1.30 -7.49
C LEU A 168 23.27 2.71 -6.93
N SER A 169 24.00 2.79 -5.82
CA SER A 169 24.33 4.06 -5.15
C SER A 169 25.81 4.40 -5.18
N HIS A 170 26.67 3.52 -5.72
CA HIS A 170 28.10 3.73 -5.81
C HIS A 170 28.69 3.03 -7.04
N LEU A 171 29.44 3.81 -7.83
CA LEU A 171 30.31 3.37 -8.91
C LEU A 171 31.76 3.67 -8.50
N GLY A 172 32.67 2.71 -8.68
CA GLY A 172 34.09 2.92 -8.47
C GLY A 172 34.79 3.52 -9.69
N GLU A 173 35.96 4.11 -9.46
CA GLU A 173 36.85 4.61 -10.52
C GLU A 173 37.22 3.49 -11.49
N SER A 174 37.35 3.84 -12.77
CA SER A 174 37.69 2.90 -13.86
C SER A 174 36.80 1.65 -13.94
N ALA A 175 35.60 1.63 -13.37
CA ALA A 175 34.79 0.41 -13.27
C ALA A 175 34.50 -0.24 -14.64
N PHE A 176 34.42 0.56 -15.72
CA PHE A 176 34.22 0.09 -17.09
C PHE A 176 35.36 0.51 -18.05
N GLU A 177 36.53 0.89 -17.53
CA GLU A 177 37.68 1.28 -18.36
C GLU A 177 38.04 0.16 -19.34
N GLY A 178 38.17 0.48 -20.63
CA GLY A 178 38.55 -0.47 -21.69
C GLY A 178 37.45 -1.46 -22.09
N CYS A 179 36.18 -1.20 -21.76
CA CYS A 179 35.05 -1.94 -22.31
C CYS A 179 34.79 -1.49 -23.77
N THR A 180 35.67 -1.88 -24.68
CA THR A 180 35.72 -1.35 -26.06
C THR A 180 34.48 -1.64 -26.91
N ALA A 181 33.69 -2.67 -26.57
CA ALA A 181 32.43 -2.99 -27.26
C ALA A 181 31.20 -2.26 -26.68
N LEU A 182 31.34 -1.54 -25.56
CA LEU A 182 30.22 -0.91 -24.87
C LEU A 182 29.67 0.24 -25.71
N LYS A 183 28.39 0.17 -26.10
CA LYS A 183 27.79 1.14 -27.04
C LYS A 183 27.00 2.26 -26.38
N ARG A 184 26.25 1.97 -25.32
CA ARG A 184 25.38 2.94 -24.67
C ARG A 184 25.41 2.78 -23.16
N VAL A 185 25.30 3.90 -22.45
CA VAL A 185 25.28 3.96 -21.00
C VAL A 185 24.17 4.89 -20.54
N VAL A 186 23.27 4.38 -19.70
CA VAL A 186 22.37 5.21 -18.90
C VAL A 186 22.83 5.19 -17.44
N VAL A 187 23.17 6.36 -16.91
CA VAL A 187 23.59 6.52 -15.50
C VAL A 187 22.34 6.53 -14.60
N PRO A 188 22.28 5.73 -13.52
CA PRO A 188 21.10 5.63 -12.69
C PRO A 188 21.02 6.81 -11.72
N PHE A 189 19.80 7.30 -11.48
CA PHE A 189 19.54 8.57 -10.76
C PHE A 189 20.34 8.75 -9.47
N LYS A 190 20.54 7.69 -8.65
CA LYS A 190 21.21 7.76 -7.33
C LYS A 190 22.70 8.14 -7.42
N ILE A 191 23.31 7.96 -8.58
CA ILE A 191 24.69 8.37 -8.84
C ILE A 191 24.69 9.88 -9.03
N LYS A 192 25.44 10.61 -8.21
CA LYS A 192 25.53 12.08 -8.30
C LYS A 192 26.85 12.57 -8.89
N SER A 193 27.79 11.66 -9.10
CA SER A 193 29.16 11.93 -9.51
C SER A 193 29.57 10.86 -10.50
N ILE A 194 30.23 11.26 -11.59
CA ILE A 194 30.89 10.33 -12.51
C ILE A 194 32.36 10.19 -12.07
N PRO A 195 32.78 9.04 -11.54
CA PRO A 195 34.15 8.84 -11.06
C PRO A 195 35.21 8.97 -12.15
N ALA A 196 36.45 9.20 -11.73
CA ALA A 196 37.60 9.25 -12.61
C ALA A 196 37.72 7.97 -13.48
N ASN A 197 38.04 8.17 -14.75
CA ASN A 197 38.28 7.13 -15.75
C ASN A 197 37.14 6.11 -15.95
N LEU A 198 35.92 6.38 -15.48
CA LEU A 198 34.83 5.39 -15.43
C LEU A 198 34.63 4.65 -16.75
N PHE A 199 34.62 5.38 -17.88
CA PHE A 199 34.44 4.87 -19.24
C PHE A 199 35.65 5.12 -20.13
N ARG A 200 36.84 5.31 -19.54
CA ARG A 200 38.06 5.55 -20.32
C ARG A 200 38.29 4.43 -21.35
N ASN A 201 38.62 4.78 -22.58
CA ASN A 201 38.83 3.87 -23.71
C ASN A 201 37.63 2.94 -24.02
N CYS A 202 36.39 3.38 -23.75
CA CYS A 202 35.20 2.73 -24.30
C CYS A 202 34.98 3.20 -25.75
N GLU A 203 35.82 2.69 -26.67
CA GLU A 203 35.94 3.22 -28.04
C GLU A 203 34.64 3.17 -28.85
N SER A 204 33.78 2.17 -28.62
CA SER A 204 32.48 2.03 -29.29
C SER A 204 31.33 2.78 -28.61
N LEU A 205 31.59 3.56 -27.56
CA LEU A 205 30.55 4.24 -26.78
C LEU A 205 29.97 5.40 -27.61
N VAL A 206 28.75 5.21 -28.11
CA VAL A 206 28.05 6.17 -28.97
C VAL A 206 27.19 7.14 -28.15
N SER A 207 26.67 6.69 -27.01
CA SER A 207 25.67 7.46 -26.26
C SER A 207 25.83 7.28 -24.76
N VAL A 208 25.88 8.40 -24.03
CA VAL A 208 25.89 8.45 -22.57
C VAL A 208 24.81 9.41 -22.10
N TRP A 209 24.01 8.95 -21.13
CA TRP A 209 22.93 9.74 -20.54
C TRP A 209 23.25 10.10 -19.09
N LEU A 210 23.44 11.40 -18.85
CA LEU A 210 23.68 11.99 -17.53
C LEU A 210 22.41 12.72 -17.07
N HIS A 211 21.79 12.29 -15.96
CA HIS A 211 20.58 12.95 -15.45
C HIS A 211 20.88 14.30 -14.77
N ALA A 212 19.88 15.17 -14.61
CA ALA A 212 19.98 16.51 -14.02
C ALA A 212 20.32 16.58 -12.50
N ARG A 213 20.93 15.54 -11.93
CA ARG A 213 21.44 15.55 -10.55
C ARG A 213 22.94 15.27 -10.46
N ILE A 214 23.58 15.00 -11.59
CA ILE A 214 25.04 14.86 -11.65
C ILE A 214 25.65 16.22 -11.28
N GLN A 215 26.57 16.20 -10.32
CA GLN A 215 27.23 17.39 -9.76
C GLN A 215 28.67 17.53 -10.28
N ASP A 216 29.31 16.42 -10.64
CA ASP A 216 30.72 16.42 -11.00
C ASP A 216 31.08 15.29 -11.98
N LEU A 217 32.08 15.56 -12.82
CA LEU A 217 32.73 14.62 -13.73
C LEU A 217 34.21 14.50 -13.35
N GLY A 218 34.68 13.32 -12.98
CA GLY A 218 36.06 13.07 -12.60
C GLY A 218 37.04 13.05 -13.79
N ASP A 219 38.34 13.11 -13.46
CA ASP A 219 39.44 13.09 -14.44
C ASP A 219 39.33 11.91 -15.42
N GLY A 220 39.49 12.19 -16.71
CA GLY A 220 39.50 11.16 -17.75
C GLY A 220 38.21 10.34 -17.91
N ALA A 221 37.07 10.74 -17.31
CA ALA A 221 35.83 9.94 -17.25
C ALA A 221 35.38 9.33 -18.59
N PHE A 222 35.50 10.09 -19.69
CA PHE A 222 35.16 9.73 -21.07
C PHE A 222 36.36 9.91 -22.02
N GLN A 223 37.59 9.87 -21.51
CA GLN A 223 38.79 9.94 -22.34
C GLN A 223 38.89 8.70 -23.24
N GLY A 224 39.12 8.87 -24.54
CA GLY A 224 39.23 7.76 -25.49
C GLY A 224 37.90 7.14 -25.92
N CYS A 225 36.76 7.78 -25.62
CA CYS A 225 35.44 7.41 -26.14
C CYS A 225 35.27 7.93 -27.58
N LEU A 226 35.97 7.31 -28.53
CA LEU A 226 36.12 7.83 -29.89
C LEU A 226 34.82 7.92 -30.68
N SER A 227 33.83 7.07 -30.37
CA SER A 227 32.51 7.06 -31.03
C SER A 227 31.48 7.98 -30.36
N LEU A 228 31.83 8.68 -29.28
CA LEU A 228 30.91 9.54 -28.55
C LEU A 228 30.86 10.93 -29.22
N ASP A 229 29.99 11.10 -30.20
CA ASP A 229 29.89 12.32 -31.02
C ASP A 229 29.50 13.55 -30.20
N ALA A 230 28.57 13.36 -29.25
CA ALA A 230 28.10 14.41 -28.37
C ALA A 230 27.81 13.88 -26.96
N LEU A 231 28.05 14.74 -25.97
CA LEU A 231 27.75 14.48 -24.57
C LEU A 231 26.96 15.66 -24.00
N ARG A 232 25.74 15.39 -23.56
CA ARG A 232 24.94 16.37 -22.81
C ARG A 232 25.40 16.38 -21.35
N ILE A 233 25.77 17.56 -20.87
CA ILE A 233 26.18 17.76 -19.49
C ILE A 233 25.11 18.65 -18.83
N PRO A 234 24.50 18.23 -17.71
CA PRO A 234 23.47 19.04 -17.07
C PRO A 234 24.05 20.28 -16.40
N GLU A 235 23.25 21.35 -16.31
CA GLU A 235 23.63 22.61 -15.66
C GLU A 235 24.06 22.44 -14.20
N THR A 236 23.61 21.36 -13.55
CA THR A 236 23.95 21.04 -12.16
C THR A 236 25.40 20.61 -11.95
N VAL A 237 26.16 20.36 -13.03
CA VAL A 237 27.58 20.05 -12.92
C VAL A 237 28.36 21.30 -12.57
N SER A 238 28.97 21.31 -11.39
CA SER A 238 29.80 22.40 -10.89
C SER A 238 31.30 22.13 -11.03
N GLU A 239 31.70 20.90 -11.32
CA GLU A 239 33.12 20.51 -11.43
C GLU A 239 33.36 19.51 -12.57
N ILE A 240 34.39 19.75 -13.39
CA ILE A 240 34.81 18.85 -14.48
C ILE A 240 36.33 18.66 -14.39
N GLY A 241 36.74 17.40 -14.23
CA GLY A 241 38.12 16.99 -14.07
C GLY A 241 38.99 17.17 -15.32
N ALA A 242 40.29 17.00 -15.14
CA ALA A 242 41.27 17.08 -16.21
C ALA A 242 40.99 16.03 -17.28
N ASP A 243 40.89 16.49 -18.53
CA ASP A 243 40.73 15.66 -19.73
C ASP A 243 39.56 14.66 -19.64
N ALA A 244 38.52 15.04 -18.87
CA ALA A 244 37.33 14.24 -18.62
C ALA A 244 36.56 13.84 -19.89
N ILE A 245 36.68 14.63 -20.96
CA ILE A 245 35.92 14.50 -22.21
C ILE A 245 36.90 14.49 -23.38
N SER A 246 36.68 13.57 -24.32
CA SER A 246 37.53 13.46 -25.51
C SER A 246 37.39 14.69 -26.43
N GLU A 247 38.48 15.07 -27.11
CA GLU A 247 38.49 16.19 -28.08
C GLU A 247 37.49 15.98 -29.23
N SER A 248 37.21 14.72 -29.56
CA SER A 248 36.22 14.32 -30.55
C SER A 248 34.77 14.45 -30.07
N THR A 249 34.48 14.79 -28.82
CA THR A 249 33.09 14.85 -28.32
C THR A 249 32.59 16.29 -28.27
N THR A 250 31.41 16.55 -28.83
CA THR A 250 30.73 17.84 -28.73
C THR A 250 30.00 17.96 -27.39
N ILE A 251 30.32 18.98 -26.60
CA ILE A 251 29.65 19.24 -25.32
C ILE A 251 28.34 19.99 -25.58
N ILE A 252 27.22 19.46 -25.09
CA ILE A 252 25.90 20.11 -25.17
C ILE A 252 25.48 20.50 -23.76
N SER A 253 25.22 21.79 -23.53
CA SER A 253 24.76 22.30 -22.24
C SER A 253 24.13 23.70 -22.38
N GLU A 254 23.61 24.24 -21.28
CA GLU A 254 23.02 25.57 -21.22
C GLU A 254 24.09 26.67 -21.22
N SER A 255 23.69 27.87 -21.68
CA SER A 255 24.58 29.04 -21.71
C SER A 255 25.05 29.39 -20.30
N GLY A 256 26.33 29.72 -20.15
CA GLY A 256 26.93 30.06 -18.85
C GLY A 256 27.15 28.89 -17.88
N SER A 257 26.84 27.65 -18.29
CA SER A 257 27.15 26.46 -17.47
C SER A 257 28.65 26.16 -17.42
N MET A 258 29.10 25.52 -16.34
CA MET A 258 30.47 25.03 -16.15
C MET A 258 30.96 24.19 -17.34
N ALA A 259 30.07 23.40 -17.95
CA ALA A 259 30.36 22.59 -19.13
C ALA A 259 30.79 23.44 -20.35
N ILE A 260 30.08 24.55 -20.60
CA ILE A 260 30.41 25.47 -21.69
C ILE A 260 31.70 26.24 -21.38
N GLU A 261 31.93 26.62 -20.12
CA GLU A 261 33.18 27.27 -19.70
C GLU A 261 34.38 26.34 -19.86
N TYR A 262 34.25 25.09 -19.40
CA TYR A 262 35.24 24.03 -19.58
C TYR A 262 35.56 23.80 -21.07
N ALA A 263 34.54 23.71 -21.92
CA ALA A 263 34.73 23.53 -23.35
C ALA A 263 35.54 24.68 -23.97
N LYS A 264 35.22 25.93 -23.59
CA LYS A 264 35.98 27.12 -24.04
C LYS A 264 37.43 27.09 -23.55
N GLN A 265 37.65 26.77 -22.27
CA GLN A 265 39.00 26.72 -21.68
C GLN A 265 39.89 25.66 -22.34
N LYS A 266 39.32 24.50 -22.68
CA LYS A 266 40.01 23.36 -23.28
C LYS A 266 39.99 23.36 -24.82
N ASN A 267 39.39 24.39 -25.45
CA ASN A 267 39.21 24.49 -26.90
C ASN A 267 38.48 23.27 -27.51
N LEU A 268 37.46 22.77 -26.81
CA LEU A 268 36.62 21.65 -27.23
C LEU A 268 35.40 22.14 -28.03
N ARG A 269 34.82 21.24 -28.84
CA ARG A 269 33.57 21.52 -29.56
C ARG A 269 32.41 21.62 -28.56
N TYR A 270 31.55 22.62 -28.71
CA TYR A 270 30.34 22.74 -27.89
C TYR A 270 29.16 23.33 -28.65
N ARG A 271 27.95 23.07 -28.14
CA ARG A 271 26.68 23.64 -28.57
C ARG A 271 25.85 24.05 -27.36
N VAL A 272 25.22 25.23 -27.45
CA VAL A 272 24.29 25.72 -26.43
C VAL A 272 22.87 25.30 -26.78
N THR A 273 22.10 24.82 -25.80
CA THR A 273 20.68 24.50 -25.98
C THR A 273 19.83 25.77 -25.90
N GLU A 274 19.14 26.14 -26.98
CA GLU A 274 18.27 27.32 -27.05
C GLU A 274 16.83 26.93 -27.41
N LEU A 275 15.85 27.64 -26.83
CA LEU A 275 14.44 27.47 -27.21
C LEU A 275 14.16 28.10 -28.57
N PRO A 276 13.39 27.45 -29.44
CA PRO A 276 12.82 28.13 -30.59
C PRO A 276 11.87 29.23 -30.09
N PRO A 277 11.99 30.48 -30.55
CA PRO A 277 11.08 31.55 -30.14
C PRO A 277 9.67 31.24 -30.64
N THR A 278 8.73 31.00 -29.72
CA THR A 278 7.33 30.79 -30.07
C THR A 278 6.40 31.47 -29.06
N SER A 279 5.40 32.18 -29.59
CA SER A 279 4.28 32.78 -28.84
C SER A 279 2.97 32.04 -29.13
N VAL A 280 3.08 30.76 -29.50
CA VAL A 280 1.99 29.94 -30.01
C VAL A 280 1.37 29.21 -28.81
N SER A 281 0.06 29.38 -28.62
CA SER A 281 -0.66 28.71 -27.53
C SER A 281 -1.15 27.36 -28.02
N SER A 282 -1.10 26.36 -27.13
CA SER A 282 -1.63 25.03 -27.41
C SER A 282 -3.13 24.90 -27.14
N LEU A 283 -3.77 25.94 -26.59
CA LEU A 283 -5.17 25.93 -26.20
C LEU A 283 -6.14 25.80 -27.38
N LEU A 284 -7.11 24.90 -27.27
CA LEU A 284 -8.12 24.65 -28.29
C LEU A 284 -8.86 25.94 -28.69
N GLY A 285 -8.98 26.18 -30.00
CA GLY A 285 -9.72 27.32 -30.54
C GLY A 285 -9.00 28.67 -30.44
N ALA A 286 -7.83 28.74 -29.80
CA ALA A 286 -7.00 29.93 -29.83
C ALA A 286 -6.58 30.26 -31.28
N PRO A 287 -6.39 31.55 -31.63
CA PRO A 287 -5.99 31.95 -32.99
C PRO A 287 -4.72 31.26 -33.51
N THR A 288 -3.86 30.81 -32.59
CA THR A 288 -2.58 30.16 -32.89
C THR A 288 -2.61 28.64 -32.70
N ALA A 289 -3.75 28.03 -32.33
CA ALA A 289 -3.85 26.59 -32.09
C ALA A 289 -3.55 25.76 -33.36
N SER A 290 -3.96 26.22 -34.54
CA SER A 290 -3.61 25.56 -35.81
C SER A 290 -2.12 25.66 -36.12
N GLN A 291 -1.49 26.80 -35.78
CA GLN A 291 -0.04 26.98 -35.91
C GLN A 291 0.71 26.03 -34.96
N PHE A 292 0.15 25.72 -33.78
CA PHE A 292 0.72 24.73 -32.88
C PHE A 292 0.75 23.33 -33.53
N THR A 293 -0.35 22.89 -34.13
CA THR A 293 -0.42 21.60 -34.86
C THR A 293 0.59 21.53 -35.99
N GLU A 294 0.78 22.62 -36.74
CA GLU A 294 1.82 22.72 -37.78
C GLU A 294 3.24 22.60 -37.18
N LEU A 295 3.51 23.24 -36.04
CA LEU A 295 4.81 23.16 -35.35
C LEU A 295 5.11 21.77 -34.80
N VAL A 296 4.13 21.08 -34.23
CA VAL A 296 4.33 19.70 -33.73
C VAL A 296 4.63 18.73 -34.88
N SER A 297 4.19 19.05 -36.10
CA SER A 297 4.52 18.29 -37.31
C SER A 297 5.94 18.58 -37.86
N ASP A 298 6.60 19.66 -37.42
CA ASP A 298 7.98 19.99 -37.78
C ASP A 298 8.98 19.26 -36.86
N ASN A 299 9.62 18.23 -37.41
CA ASN A 299 10.62 17.42 -36.69
C ASN A 299 11.79 18.24 -36.14
N ASP A 300 12.22 19.31 -36.84
CA ASP A 300 13.34 20.13 -36.40
C ASP A 300 12.94 21.01 -35.21
N PHE A 301 11.71 21.53 -35.22
CA PHE A 301 11.14 22.24 -34.07
C PHE A 301 11.05 21.31 -32.86
N VAL A 302 10.41 20.14 -33.02
CA VAL A 302 10.25 19.16 -31.94
C VAL A 302 11.61 18.72 -31.40
N ALA A 303 12.59 18.45 -32.26
CA ALA A 303 13.93 18.05 -31.84
C ALA A 303 14.63 19.12 -31.00
N ARG A 304 14.47 20.41 -31.34
CA ARG A 304 15.02 21.51 -30.53
C ARG A 304 14.32 21.68 -29.19
N VAL A 305 12.99 21.52 -29.13
CA VAL A 305 12.24 21.60 -27.87
C VAL A 305 12.58 20.41 -26.95
N VAL A 306 12.65 19.19 -27.51
CA VAL A 306 13.12 17.99 -26.80
C VAL A 306 14.55 18.19 -26.31
N GLU A 307 15.45 18.67 -27.15
CA GLU A 307 16.81 18.99 -26.74
C GLU A 307 16.84 20.07 -25.65
N HIS A 308 15.93 21.03 -25.62
CA HIS A 308 15.92 22.03 -24.56
C HIS A 308 15.37 21.48 -23.23
N TYR A 309 14.24 20.76 -23.27
CA TYR A 309 13.52 20.35 -22.05
C TYR A 309 13.74 18.90 -21.59
N GLU A 310 14.33 18.03 -22.42
CA GLU A 310 14.53 16.61 -22.13
C GLU A 310 16.01 16.22 -22.10
N VAL A 311 16.51 15.86 -20.92
CA VAL A 311 17.84 15.30 -20.70
C VAL A 311 17.97 13.92 -21.35
N ARG A 312 16.90 13.12 -21.34
CA ARG A 312 16.85 11.77 -21.93
C ARG A 312 15.49 11.40 -22.49
N PRO A 313 15.35 11.02 -23.78
CA PRO A 313 14.19 10.34 -24.31
C PRO A 313 13.62 9.29 -23.38
N SER A 314 12.38 9.53 -23.00
CA SER A 314 11.63 8.68 -22.09
C SER A 314 11.34 7.31 -22.71
N ALA A 315 11.08 7.24 -24.02
CA ALA A 315 10.89 5.98 -24.75
C ALA A 315 11.50 6.04 -26.16
N PRO A 316 12.00 4.92 -26.71
CA PRO A 316 12.35 4.86 -28.13
C PRO A 316 11.07 4.92 -28.98
N SER A 317 11.14 5.59 -30.13
CA SER A 317 10.08 5.52 -31.14
C SER A 317 9.94 4.11 -31.70
N ILE A 318 8.73 3.78 -32.13
CA ILE A 318 8.44 2.51 -32.81
C ILE A 318 7.72 2.76 -34.14
N GLU A 319 8.12 2.02 -35.16
CA GLU A 319 7.41 2.00 -36.44
C GLU A 319 6.35 0.90 -36.40
N ARG A 320 5.11 1.24 -36.74
CA ARG A 320 4.01 0.29 -36.90
C ARG A 320 3.60 0.29 -38.37
N SER A 321 3.67 -0.87 -39.04
CA SER A 321 3.25 -1.01 -40.44
C SER A 321 1.74 -0.94 -40.63
N ASP A 322 0.97 -1.33 -39.59
CA ASP A 322 -0.48 -1.59 -39.72
C ASP A 322 -1.36 -0.74 -38.78
N TYR A 323 -0.78 0.26 -38.09
CA TYR A 323 -1.55 1.16 -37.21
C TYR A 323 -1.75 2.52 -37.89
N GLU A 324 -2.96 2.74 -38.39
CA GLU A 324 -3.43 4.06 -38.84
C GLU A 324 -4.39 4.63 -37.79
N PRO A 325 -4.02 5.74 -37.11
CA PRO A 325 -4.90 6.37 -36.12
C PRO A 325 -6.23 6.77 -36.76
N SER A 326 -7.35 6.39 -36.15
CA SER A 326 -8.69 6.72 -36.64
C SER A 326 -9.54 7.36 -35.54
N ILE A 327 -9.57 8.70 -35.50
CA ILE A 327 -10.35 9.45 -34.50
C ILE A 327 -11.87 9.33 -34.71
N GLY A 328 -12.32 8.85 -35.87
CA GLY A 328 -13.74 8.78 -36.23
C GLY A 328 -14.40 10.17 -36.25
N GLN A 329 -15.72 10.22 -36.10
CA GLN A 329 -16.43 11.50 -35.89
C GLN A 329 -16.31 11.93 -34.43
N VAL A 330 -15.87 13.17 -34.20
CA VAL A 330 -15.85 13.81 -32.88
C VAL A 330 -16.74 15.07 -32.89
N PRO A 331 -17.57 15.29 -31.86
CA PRO A 331 -18.38 16.51 -31.75
C PRO A 331 -17.52 17.77 -31.68
N ALA A 332 -17.94 18.83 -32.37
CA ALA A 332 -17.35 20.16 -32.22
C ALA A 332 -17.44 20.63 -30.76
N SER A 333 -16.50 21.45 -30.30
CA SER A 333 -16.55 22.07 -28.96
C SER A 333 -17.86 22.83 -28.74
N ARG A 334 -18.45 22.75 -27.54
CA ARG A 334 -19.60 23.58 -27.12
C ARG A 334 -19.21 25.03 -26.83
N PHE A 335 -17.90 25.29 -26.79
CA PHE A 335 -17.31 26.56 -26.41
C PHE A 335 -16.51 27.17 -27.56
N ARG A 336 -16.63 28.48 -27.71
CA ARG A 336 -15.81 29.29 -28.61
C ARG A 336 -14.79 30.06 -27.80
N TYR A 337 -13.54 30.00 -28.24
CA TYR A 337 -12.47 30.76 -27.62
C TYR A 337 -12.40 32.18 -28.19
N LYS A 338 -12.39 33.19 -27.31
CA LYS A 338 -12.25 34.59 -27.67
C LYS A 338 -11.59 35.37 -26.53
N ASP A 339 -10.59 36.18 -26.86
CA ASP A 339 -9.91 37.08 -25.92
C ASP A 339 -9.44 36.41 -24.61
N GLY A 340 -8.96 35.17 -24.69
CA GLY A 340 -8.49 34.42 -23.52
C GLY A 340 -9.57 33.64 -22.77
N ILE A 341 -10.82 33.67 -23.22
CA ILE A 341 -11.98 33.11 -22.51
C ILE A 341 -12.78 32.19 -23.44
N TYR A 342 -13.23 31.06 -22.89
CA TYR A 342 -14.16 30.12 -23.52
C TYR A 342 -15.60 30.54 -23.24
N TYR A 343 -16.37 30.83 -24.29
CA TYR A 343 -17.78 31.19 -24.20
C TYR A 343 -18.65 30.03 -24.67
N GLN A 344 -19.64 29.66 -23.88
CA GLN A 344 -20.63 28.68 -24.29
C GLN A 344 -21.53 29.27 -25.41
N ASP A 345 -21.82 28.48 -26.44
CA ASP A 345 -22.86 28.84 -27.40
C ASP A 345 -24.23 28.91 -26.69
N ALA A 346 -25.16 29.75 -27.19
CA ALA A 346 -26.39 30.21 -26.49
C ALA A 346 -27.05 29.17 -25.56
N PRO A 347 -27.47 29.56 -24.33
CA PRO A 347 -27.89 28.63 -23.28
C PRO A 347 -29.04 27.74 -23.73
N THR A 348 -28.96 26.45 -23.38
CA THR A 348 -29.93 25.42 -23.77
C THR A 348 -31.23 25.43 -22.95
N ASN A 349 -31.29 26.24 -21.89
CA ASN A 349 -32.45 26.39 -21.01
C ASN A 349 -32.52 27.79 -20.38
N ASP A 350 -33.72 28.20 -19.96
CA ASP A 350 -34.00 29.51 -19.32
C ASP A 350 -33.54 29.57 -17.83
N ASP A 351 -32.76 28.59 -17.36
CA ASP A 351 -32.22 28.58 -15.99
C ASP A 351 -30.90 29.37 -15.92
N ASN A 352 -30.80 30.25 -14.91
CA ASN A 352 -29.62 31.07 -14.66
C ASN A 352 -28.51 30.32 -13.89
N ASP A 353 -28.80 29.12 -13.37
CA ASP A 353 -27.82 28.33 -12.64
C ASP A 353 -26.84 27.61 -13.59
N VAL A 354 -25.57 27.48 -13.16
CA VAL A 354 -24.52 26.75 -13.86
C VAL A 354 -24.25 25.42 -13.16
N THR A 355 -24.24 24.31 -13.92
CA THR A 355 -23.91 22.98 -13.42
C THR A 355 -22.60 22.45 -14.00
N LEU A 356 -21.67 22.07 -13.13
CA LEU A 356 -20.39 21.45 -13.49
C LEU A 356 -20.41 19.96 -13.13
N ALA A 357 -20.00 19.10 -14.06
CA ALA A 357 -19.77 17.68 -13.83
C ALA A 357 -18.27 17.39 -13.77
N LEU A 358 -17.81 16.83 -12.65
CA LEU A 358 -16.40 16.66 -12.31
C LEU A 358 -16.07 15.18 -12.09
N THR A 359 -15.05 14.66 -12.76
CA THR A 359 -14.64 13.25 -12.60
C THR A 359 -13.23 13.09 -12.07
N GLY A 360 -12.98 11.94 -11.44
CA GLY A 360 -11.63 11.46 -11.12
C GLY A 360 -10.85 10.97 -12.34
N ASP A 361 -9.95 10.02 -12.12
CA ASP A 361 -8.94 9.63 -13.12
C ASP A 361 -9.54 8.93 -14.35
N LEU A 362 -9.20 9.44 -15.53
CA LEU A 362 -9.47 8.86 -16.84
C LEU A 362 -8.17 8.22 -17.38
N MET A 363 -8.06 6.91 -17.21
CA MET A 363 -6.92 6.10 -17.63
C MET A 363 -7.32 5.06 -18.66
N CYS A 364 -6.49 4.90 -19.70
CA CYS A 364 -6.60 3.78 -20.63
C CYS A 364 -5.53 2.73 -20.30
N GLY A 365 -5.95 1.67 -19.62
CA GLY A 365 -5.07 0.64 -19.07
C GLY A 365 -4.71 -0.50 -20.04
N PHE A 366 -3.79 -1.36 -19.59
CA PHE A 366 -3.21 -2.45 -20.39
C PHE A 366 -4.25 -3.35 -21.05
N ARG A 367 -5.31 -3.80 -20.34
CA ARG A 367 -6.29 -4.72 -20.96
C ARG A 367 -7.13 -4.02 -22.02
N GLN A 368 -7.51 -2.76 -21.80
CA GLN A 368 -8.28 -1.96 -22.76
C GLN A 368 -7.50 -1.81 -24.08
N GLN A 369 -6.22 -1.45 -23.98
CA GLN A 369 -5.35 -1.31 -25.14
C GLN A 369 -5.07 -2.64 -25.84
N ARG A 370 -4.85 -3.72 -25.08
CA ARG A 370 -4.58 -5.04 -25.67
C ARG A 370 -5.79 -5.56 -26.45
N LEU A 371 -6.99 -5.41 -25.90
CA LEU A 371 -8.22 -5.82 -26.58
C LEU A 371 -8.46 -5.03 -27.86
N ALA A 372 -8.22 -3.71 -27.83
CA ALA A 372 -8.27 -2.88 -29.02
C ALA A 372 -7.23 -3.30 -30.08
N ALA A 373 -6.00 -3.64 -29.66
CA ALA A 373 -4.92 -4.05 -30.54
C ALA A 373 -5.10 -5.44 -31.15
N ASP A 374 -5.73 -6.38 -30.44
CA ASP A 374 -5.97 -7.76 -30.90
C ASP A 374 -7.09 -7.87 -31.97
N GLY A 375 -7.63 -6.74 -32.45
CA GLY A 375 -8.71 -6.71 -33.44
C GLY A 375 -10.05 -7.23 -32.92
N THR A 376 -10.22 -7.28 -31.60
CA THR A 376 -11.52 -7.59 -30.97
C THR A 376 -12.50 -6.43 -31.18
N SER A 377 -13.80 -6.66 -31.01
CA SER A 377 -14.85 -5.62 -31.13
C SER A 377 -14.81 -4.57 -29.99
N TYR A 378 -13.65 -4.34 -29.38
CA TYR A 378 -13.48 -3.46 -28.24
C TYR A 378 -13.77 -2.01 -28.65
N ASN A 379 -14.91 -1.49 -28.20
CA ASN A 379 -15.34 -0.13 -28.49
C ASN A 379 -15.08 0.79 -27.29
N PHE A 380 -14.23 1.80 -27.48
CA PHE A 380 -13.96 2.80 -26.44
C PHE A 380 -15.21 3.61 -26.05
N ASP A 381 -16.22 3.71 -26.91
CA ASP A 381 -17.42 4.51 -26.67
C ASP A 381 -18.37 3.85 -25.64
N GLU A 382 -18.35 2.52 -25.50
CA GLU A 382 -19.25 1.82 -24.56
C GLU A 382 -18.85 2.01 -23.08
N GLN A 383 -17.65 2.54 -22.83
CA GLN A 383 -17.06 2.62 -21.50
C GLN A 383 -17.71 3.69 -20.60
N LEU A 384 -18.36 4.69 -21.19
CA LEU A 384 -18.98 5.79 -20.47
C LEU A 384 -20.44 6.02 -20.87
N GLN A 385 -21.03 5.10 -21.65
CA GLN A 385 -22.37 5.27 -22.19
C GLN A 385 -23.45 5.52 -21.12
N HIS A 386 -23.27 4.96 -19.92
CA HIS A 386 -24.23 5.08 -18.81
C HIS A 386 -24.11 6.40 -18.04
N VAL A 387 -23.03 7.14 -18.21
CA VAL A 387 -22.79 8.45 -17.59
C VAL A 387 -22.78 9.60 -18.60
N ALA A 388 -22.62 9.31 -19.89
CA ALA A 388 -22.58 10.28 -20.98
C ALA A 388 -23.78 11.26 -21.02
N PRO A 389 -25.03 10.85 -20.74
CA PRO A 389 -26.16 11.78 -20.68
C PRO A 389 -25.97 12.89 -19.64
N ILE A 390 -25.34 12.59 -18.50
CA ILE A 390 -25.11 13.55 -17.42
C ILE A 390 -24.12 14.63 -17.87
N PHE A 391 -23.06 14.23 -18.59
CA PHE A 391 -22.08 15.18 -19.13
C PHE A 391 -22.70 16.11 -20.16
N ARG A 392 -23.51 15.57 -21.08
CA ARG A 392 -24.18 16.36 -22.12
C ARG A 392 -25.20 17.35 -21.56
N GLN A 393 -25.84 17.01 -20.43
CA GLN A 393 -26.81 17.87 -19.75
C GLN A 393 -26.15 18.93 -18.84
N SER A 394 -24.92 18.71 -18.41
CA SER A 394 -24.16 19.68 -17.61
C SER A 394 -23.68 20.84 -18.47
N ASP A 395 -23.56 22.03 -17.90
CA ASP A 395 -23.06 23.20 -18.64
C ASP A 395 -21.57 23.08 -18.97
N LEU A 396 -20.81 22.38 -18.11
CA LEU A 396 -19.40 22.05 -18.32
C LEU A 396 -19.06 20.69 -17.69
N ALA A 397 -18.50 19.78 -18.49
CA ALA A 397 -18.03 18.47 -18.02
C ALA A 397 -16.49 18.38 -18.10
N ILE A 398 -15.86 18.06 -16.97
CA ILE A 398 -14.41 18.08 -16.77
C ILE A 398 -13.94 16.74 -16.21
N GLY A 399 -12.87 16.18 -16.78
CA GLY A 399 -12.22 14.99 -16.26
C GLY A 399 -10.74 15.16 -15.98
N ASN A 400 -10.17 14.32 -15.11
CA ASN A 400 -8.73 14.26 -14.91
C ASN A 400 -8.12 13.23 -15.86
N LEU A 401 -7.49 13.66 -16.95
CA LEU A 401 -6.84 12.77 -17.92
C LEU A 401 -5.53 12.26 -17.35
N GLU A 402 -5.52 11.03 -16.83
CA GLU A 402 -4.35 10.36 -16.28
C GLU A 402 -3.73 9.43 -17.33
N THR A 403 -3.48 9.90 -18.56
CA THR A 403 -2.73 9.15 -19.58
C THR A 403 -2.10 10.09 -20.60
N MET A 404 -0.99 9.66 -21.21
CA MET A 404 -0.40 10.34 -22.37
C MET A 404 -0.92 9.75 -23.67
N VAL A 405 -0.80 10.51 -24.77
CA VAL A 405 -1.15 10.08 -26.12
C VAL A 405 -0.03 10.45 -27.07
N ASN A 406 0.69 9.44 -27.53
CA ASN A 406 1.70 9.58 -28.57
C ASN A 406 1.74 8.30 -29.43
N PRO A 407 1.22 8.34 -30.66
CA PRO A 407 1.18 7.16 -31.53
C PRO A 407 2.56 6.76 -32.05
N LYS A 408 3.63 7.56 -31.88
CA LYS A 408 5.00 7.18 -32.28
C LYS A 408 5.76 6.41 -31.20
N LEU A 409 5.21 6.33 -29.99
CA LEU A 409 5.83 5.64 -28.85
C LEU A 409 5.07 4.36 -28.49
N PRO A 410 5.70 3.41 -27.77
CA PRO A 410 5.04 2.20 -27.29
C PRO A 410 3.79 2.51 -26.46
N PHE A 411 2.69 1.88 -26.80
CA PHE A 411 1.51 1.80 -25.94
C PHE A 411 1.80 0.91 -24.73
N MET A 412 0.99 1.02 -23.68
CA MET A 412 1.13 0.17 -22.49
C MET A 412 1.02 -1.32 -22.83
N SER A 413 0.14 -1.69 -23.78
CA SER A 413 -0.03 -3.07 -24.25
C SER A 413 1.24 -3.64 -24.90
N GLU A 414 2.04 -2.79 -25.53
CA GLU A 414 3.28 -3.16 -26.23
C GLU A 414 4.48 -3.13 -25.29
N ARG A 415 4.51 -2.15 -24.38
CA ARG A 415 5.54 -2.00 -23.36
C ARG A 415 4.93 -1.49 -22.06
N LEU A 416 4.72 -2.41 -21.13
CA LEU A 416 4.10 -2.13 -19.83
C LEU A 416 4.99 -1.27 -18.91
N TYR A 417 6.32 -1.40 -19.00
CA TYR A 417 7.27 -0.69 -18.15
C TYR A 417 8.38 0.03 -18.94
N ILE A 418 8.71 1.24 -18.49
CA ILE A 418 9.82 2.08 -18.95
C ILE A 418 10.52 2.66 -17.72
N ASP A 419 11.84 2.49 -17.61
CA ASP A 419 12.64 2.91 -16.45
C ASP A 419 12.07 2.35 -15.13
N ASP A 420 11.72 1.05 -15.14
CA ASP A 420 11.10 0.30 -14.03
C ASP A 420 9.75 0.86 -13.54
N ARG A 421 9.06 1.65 -14.36
CA ARG A 421 7.78 2.30 -14.01
C ARG A 421 6.71 2.06 -15.07
N PRO A 422 5.43 1.92 -14.68
CA PRO A 422 4.35 1.73 -15.64
C PRO A 422 4.39 2.81 -16.72
N ASN A 423 4.24 2.41 -17.98
CA ASN A 423 4.13 3.30 -19.14
C ASN A 423 2.66 3.47 -19.49
N LEU A 424 2.13 4.69 -19.37
CA LEU A 424 0.73 5.03 -19.58
C LEU A 424 0.56 5.91 -20.82
N ASN A 425 0.95 5.35 -21.96
CA ASN A 425 0.71 5.91 -23.28
C ASN A 425 -0.46 5.20 -23.95
N SER A 426 -1.36 5.97 -24.57
CA SER A 426 -2.65 5.51 -25.08
C SER A 426 -2.88 5.91 -26.54
N PRO A 427 -3.73 5.16 -27.27
CA PRO A 427 -4.14 5.50 -28.63
C PRO A 427 -5.05 6.75 -28.65
N ILE A 428 -4.98 7.55 -29.72
CA ILE A 428 -5.78 8.79 -29.86
C ILE A 428 -7.29 8.51 -29.89
N GLU A 429 -7.69 7.33 -30.33
CA GLU A 429 -9.05 6.80 -30.33
C GLU A 429 -9.70 6.88 -28.94
N TYR A 430 -8.90 6.75 -27.88
CA TYR A 430 -9.36 6.90 -26.50
C TYR A 430 -9.84 8.33 -26.21
N LEU A 431 -9.07 9.36 -26.60
CA LEU A 431 -9.48 10.76 -26.44
C LEU A 431 -10.70 11.09 -27.28
N ALA A 432 -10.78 10.55 -28.51
CA ALA A 432 -11.94 10.71 -29.36
C ALA A 432 -13.21 10.15 -28.70
N SER A 433 -13.11 9.00 -28.01
CA SER A 433 -14.20 8.47 -27.19
C SER A 433 -14.56 9.40 -26.03
N VAL A 434 -13.56 9.86 -25.24
CA VAL A 434 -13.79 10.79 -24.13
C VAL A 434 -14.59 12.02 -24.60
N ARG A 435 -14.25 12.60 -25.75
CA ARG A 435 -15.03 13.69 -26.36
C ARG A 435 -16.46 13.25 -26.75
N ARG A 436 -16.63 12.14 -27.48
CA ARG A 436 -17.95 11.62 -27.89
C ARG A 436 -18.88 11.35 -26.69
N MET A 437 -18.30 10.99 -25.55
CA MET A 437 -19.02 10.72 -24.31
C MET A 437 -19.49 11.98 -23.58
N GLY A 438 -19.04 13.17 -24.00
CA GLY A 438 -19.62 14.45 -23.59
C GLY A 438 -18.71 15.32 -22.72
N PHE A 439 -17.45 14.94 -22.50
CA PHE A 439 -16.48 15.82 -21.84
C PHE A 439 -16.14 17.03 -22.71
N ASP A 440 -16.09 18.23 -22.12
CA ASP A 440 -15.66 19.45 -22.81
C ASP A 440 -14.20 19.77 -22.53
N ALA A 441 -13.76 19.50 -21.30
CA ALA A 441 -12.42 19.79 -20.85
C ALA A 441 -11.78 18.61 -20.11
N VAL A 442 -10.46 18.52 -20.17
CA VAL A 442 -9.67 17.58 -19.36
C VAL A 442 -8.47 18.26 -18.71
N MET A 443 -8.22 17.93 -17.45
CA MET A 443 -7.04 18.35 -16.72
C MET A 443 -5.98 17.26 -16.81
N SER A 444 -4.78 17.61 -17.24
CA SER A 444 -3.68 16.69 -17.51
C SER A 444 -2.48 16.93 -16.58
N ALA A 445 -2.69 17.60 -15.44
CA ALA A 445 -1.67 17.71 -14.39
C ALA A 445 -1.56 16.35 -13.67
N GLN A 446 -0.77 15.42 -14.22
CA GLN A 446 -0.71 14.03 -13.75
C GLN A 446 0.70 13.45 -13.77
N ASN A 447 0.92 12.39 -12.99
CA ASN A 447 2.25 11.81 -12.75
C ASN A 447 2.82 10.99 -13.93
N HIS A 448 2.01 10.56 -14.89
CA HIS A 448 2.38 9.91 -16.16
C HIS A 448 2.82 10.87 -17.26
N MET A 449 2.84 12.19 -17.04
CA MET A 449 3.36 13.17 -18.00
C MET A 449 4.81 12.88 -18.43
N TYR A 450 5.54 12.16 -17.58
CA TYR A 450 6.92 11.78 -17.82
C TYR A 450 7.07 10.53 -18.69
N ASP A 451 6.00 9.80 -19.00
CA ASP A 451 6.05 8.48 -19.63
C ASP A 451 6.48 8.57 -21.09
N THR A 452 6.10 9.67 -21.76
CA THR A 452 6.29 9.89 -23.20
C THR A 452 7.26 11.03 -23.51
N GLY A 453 7.91 11.61 -22.49
CA GLY A 453 8.87 12.69 -22.65
C GLY A 453 8.26 13.99 -23.19
N VAL A 454 9.12 14.93 -23.57
CA VAL A 454 8.74 16.25 -24.07
C VAL A 454 7.97 16.13 -25.38
N GLN A 455 8.42 15.25 -26.28
CA GLN A 455 7.71 14.99 -27.53
C GLN A 455 6.29 14.49 -27.27
N GLY A 456 6.10 13.59 -26.31
CA GLY A 456 4.77 13.10 -25.98
C GLY A 456 3.85 14.13 -25.33
N ILE A 457 4.38 15.10 -24.59
CA ILE A 457 3.57 16.22 -24.10
C ILE A 457 3.04 17.02 -25.29
N LEU A 458 3.90 17.40 -26.24
CA LEU A 458 3.49 18.15 -27.42
C LEU A 458 2.46 17.40 -28.27
N GLU A 459 2.70 16.11 -28.52
CA GLU A 459 1.78 15.23 -29.27
C GLU A 459 0.45 15.01 -28.52
N THR A 460 0.46 14.98 -27.18
CA THR A 460 -0.77 14.87 -26.37
C THR A 460 -1.59 16.16 -26.46
N LEU A 461 -0.94 17.33 -26.37
CA LEU A 461 -1.61 18.63 -26.53
C LEU A 461 -2.22 18.78 -27.93
N ASP A 462 -1.52 18.32 -28.96
CA ASP A 462 -2.04 18.31 -30.32
C ASP A 462 -3.21 17.32 -30.49
N ALA A 463 -3.11 16.11 -29.93
CA ALA A 463 -4.18 15.12 -29.95
C ALA A 463 -5.45 15.62 -29.24
N LEU A 464 -5.31 16.40 -28.16
CA LEU A 464 -6.43 17.05 -27.47
C LEU A 464 -7.11 18.10 -28.37
N ASN A 465 -6.32 18.87 -29.14
CA ASN A 465 -6.87 19.81 -30.11
C ASN A 465 -7.60 19.09 -31.26
N GLN A 466 -6.99 18.04 -31.83
CA GLN A 466 -7.60 17.23 -32.89
C GLN A 466 -8.93 16.58 -32.47
N THR A 467 -9.08 16.30 -31.17
CA THR A 467 -10.30 15.68 -30.60
C THR A 467 -11.29 16.70 -30.02
N ASN A 468 -11.06 18.01 -30.20
CA ASN A 468 -11.90 19.10 -29.68
C ASN A 468 -12.09 19.09 -28.16
N LEU A 469 -11.08 18.67 -27.40
CA LEU A 469 -11.06 18.74 -25.94
C LEU A 469 -10.29 19.97 -25.46
N ILE A 470 -10.93 20.81 -24.64
CA ILE A 470 -10.24 21.90 -23.94
C ILE A 470 -9.32 21.26 -22.89
N HIS A 471 -8.13 21.80 -22.67
CA HIS A 471 -7.16 21.16 -21.80
C HIS A 471 -6.34 22.14 -20.97
N GLY A 472 -5.85 21.65 -19.82
CA GLY A 472 -5.00 22.42 -18.91
C GLY A 472 -4.16 21.49 -18.02
N GLY A 473 -3.15 22.03 -17.37
CA GLY A 473 -2.26 21.27 -16.46
C GLY A 473 -0.98 20.70 -17.11
N LEU A 474 -0.94 20.62 -18.44
CA LEU A 474 0.28 20.48 -19.25
C LEU A 474 0.40 21.68 -20.18
N PHE A 475 1.63 22.02 -20.55
CA PHE A 475 1.91 23.21 -21.35
C PHE A 475 2.97 22.94 -22.40
N SER A 476 2.89 23.64 -23.53
CA SER A 476 3.93 23.58 -24.57
C SER A 476 5.22 24.33 -24.18
N GLY A 477 5.13 25.22 -23.18
CA GLY A 477 6.23 25.99 -22.62
C GLY A 477 5.73 27.16 -21.75
N SER A 478 6.64 28.03 -21.32
CA SER A 478 6.37 29.11 -20.36
C SER A 478 5.37 30.18 -20.82
N ASN A 479 5.10 30.30 -22.12
CA ASN A 479 4.14 31.26 -22.68
C ASN A 479 2.71 30.74 -22.76
N ASP A 480 2.48 29.44 -22.52
CA ASP A 480 1.15 28.86 -22.61
C ASP A 480 0.32 29.22 -21.35
N PRO A 481 -0.97 29.60 -21.49
CA PRO A 481 -1.75 30.04 -20.33
C PRO A 481 -1.99 28.90 -19.32
N ARG A 482 -1.70 29.18 -18.05
CA ARG A 482 -1.87 28.21 -16.94
C ARG A 482 -3.29 28.13 -16.38
N VAL A 483 -4.09 29.16 -16.62
CA VAL A 483 -5.46 29.29 -16.12
C VAL A 483 -6.43 29.20 -17.29
N LEU A 484 -7.40 28.30 -17.19
CA LEU A 484 -8.50 28.23 -18.15
C LEU A 484 -9.64 29.11 -17.67
N HIS A 485 -10.16 29.94 -18.56
CA HIS A 485 -11.26 30.86 -18.26
C HIS A 485 -12.50 30.49 -19.07
N PHE A 486 -13.62 30.35 -18.38
CA PHE A 486 -14.93 30.05 -18.98
C PHE A 486 -15.92 31.15 -18.60
N ASN A 487 -16.73 31.57 -19.58
CA ASN A 487 -17.92 32.36 -19.35
C ASN A 487 -19.14 31.52 -19.70
N ILE A 488 -19.90 31.14 -18.67
CA ILE A 488 -21.05 30.24 -18.77
C ILE A 488 -22.23 30.95 -18.16
N LYS A 489 -23.29 31.20 -18.95
CA LYS A 489 -24.48 31.94 -18.52
C LYS A 489 -24.14 33.28 -17.84
N GLY A 490 -23.07 33.93 -18.29
CA GLY A 490 -22.60 35.20 -17.74
C GLY A 490 -21.80 35.10 -16.44
N MET A 491 -21.49 33.90 -15.94
CA MET A 491 -20.60 33.67 -14.79
C MET A 491 -19.18 33.38 -15.28
N HIS A 492 -18.18 34.08 -14.74
CA HIS A 492 -16.77 33.86 -15.07
C HIS A 492 -16.14 32.83 -14.13
N ILE A 493 -15.89 31.63 -14.65
CA ILE A 493 -15.32 30.50 -13.92
C ILE A 493 -13.90 30.26 -14.41
N ALA A 494 -12.93 30.24 -13.50
CA ALA A 494 -11.56 29.84 -13.80
C ALA A 494 -11.24 28.45 -13.27
N ILE A 495 -10.41 27.72 -14.01
CA ILE A 495 -9.97 26.37 -13.67
C ILE A 495 -8.44 26.33 -13.67
N VAL A 496 -7.89 25.77 -12.60
CA VAL A 496 -6.46 25.49 -12.44
C VAL A 496 -6.26 24.03 -12.08
N ALA A 497 -5.11 23.46 -12.43
CA ALA A 497 -4.79 22.06 -12.13
C ALA A 497 -3.36 21.92 -11.62
N TYR A 498 -3.12 21.07 -10.63
CA TYR A 498 -1.80 20.87 -10.02
C TYR A 498 -1.47 19.41 -9.69
N LEU A 499 -0.20 19.05 -9.83
CA LEU A 499 0.38 17.72 -9.63
C LEU A 499 1.38 17.71 -8.46
N ASP A 500 1.28 16.70 -7.58
CA ASP A 500 2.30 16.43 -6.56
C ASP A 500 3.56 15.77 -7.16
N PRO A 501 4.75 16.42 -7.13
CA PRO A 501 5.95 15.94 -7.81
C PRO A 501 6.71 14.79 -7.13
N ILE A 502 6.25 14.20 -6.02
CA ILE A 502 7.04 13.18 -5.29
C ILE A 502 7.20 11.88 -6.10
N ARG A 503 6.26 11.56 -6.98
CA ARG A 503 6.22 10.29 -7.72
C ARG A 503 7.07 10.36 -9.00
N GLN A 504 7.44 9.20 -9.55
CA GLN A 504 8.19 9.08 -10.81
C GLN A 504 9.58 9.74 -10.85
N ARG A 505 10.34 9.72 -9.73
CA ARG A 505 11.70 10.30 -9.62
C ARG A 505 12.65 9.95 -10.79
N MET A 506 12.51 8.76 -11.38
CA MET A 506 13.31 8.32 -12.54
C MET A 506 12.91 9.09 -13.80
N LYS A 507 11.65 8.98 -14.21
CA LYS A 507 11.14 9.63 -15.42
C LYS A 507 11.16 11.16 -15.30
N LYS A 508 10.96 11.71 -14.10
CA LYS A 508 11.17 13.14 -13.83
C LYS A 508 12.62 13.58 -14.13
N ALA A 509 13.61 12.72 -13.87
CA ALA A 509 15.02 13.05 -14.13
C ALA A 509 15.39 13.03 -15.62
N ASN A 510 14.48 12.59 -16.49
CA ASN A 510 14.59 12.72 -17.93
C ASN A 510 14.33 14.16 -18.40
N PHE A 511 13.73 15.02 -17.57
CA PHE A 511 13.47 16.43 -17.90
C PHE A 511 14.53 17.34 -17.29
N THR A 512 14.76 18.50 -17.93
CA THR A 512 15.51 19.60 -17.32
C THR A 512 14.67 20.25 -16.21
N ALA A 513 15.32 20.98 -15.30
CA ALA A 513 14.60 21.72 -14.25
C ALA A 513 13.63 22.75 -14.87
N GLN A 514 14.09 23.45 -15.91
CA GLN A 514 13.28 24.40 -16.67
C GLN A 514 12.11 23.71 -17.39
N GLY A 515 12.32 22.55 -18.01
CA GLY A 515 11.24 21.80 -18.67
C GLY A 515 10.13 21.38 -17.72
N LEU A 516 10.48 20.97 -16.50
CA LEU A 516 9.48 20.68 -15.47
C LEU A 516 8.70 21.91 -15.03
N LYS A 517 9.36 23.07 -14.92
CA LYS A 517 8.72 24.33 -14.53
C LYS A 517 7.75 24.82 -15.61
N ASP A 518 8.18 24.72 -16.87
CA ASP A 518 7.47 25.31 -18.00
C ASP A 518 6.36 24.41 -18.53
N MET A 519 6.54 23.08 -18.53
CA MET A 519 5.61 22.15 -19.16
C MET A 519 4.67 21.44 -18.18
N ALA A 520 4.97 21.43 -16.88
CA ALA A 520 4.17 20.77 -15.85
C ALA A 520 3.52 21.76 -14.89
N SER A 521 2.28 21.49 -14.49
CA SER A 521 1.65 22.23 -13.39
C SER A 521 1.93 21.56 -12.05
N LEU A 522 3.10 21.85 -11.45
CA LEU A 522 3.48 21.29 -10.15
C LEU A 522 2.85 22.08 -8.98
N PHE A 523 2.67 21.41 -7.83
CA PHE A 523 2.42 22.11 -6.57
C PHE A 523 3.64 22.93 -6.16
N ASP A 524 3.63 24.20 -6.54
CA ASP A 524 4.62 25.23 -6.25
C ASP A 524 3.90 26.48 -5.74
N GLU A 525 4.22 26.91 -4.53
CA GLU A 525 3.49 27.96 -3.82
C GLU A 525 3.53 29.30 -4.57
N GLU A 526 4.70 29.71 -5.05
CA GLU A 526 4.88 30.97 -5.77
C GLU A 526 4.07 30.99 -7.07
N GLN A 527 4.11 29.89 -7.82
CA GLN A 527 3.36 29.76 -9.07
C GLN A 527 1.85 29.68 -8.83
N ILE A 528 1.39 28.98 -7.78
CA ILE A 528 -0.03 28.90 -7.42
C ILE A 528 -0.57 30.29 -7.07
N VAL A 529 0.13 31.04 -6.22
CA VAL A 529 -0.28 32.40 -5.86
C VAL A 529 -0.37 33.28 -7.11
N LYS A 530 0.60 33.15 -8.03
CA LYS A 530 0.59 33.89 -9.31
C LYS A 530 -0.59 33.51 -10.20
N ASP A 531 -0.87 32.21 -10.35
CA ASP A 531 -1.96 31.69 -11.18
C ASP A 531 -3.32 32.15 -10.65
N ILE A 532 -3.57 31.99 -9.34
CA ILE A 532 -4.83 32.40 -8.71
C ILE A 532 -5.02 33.91 -8.76
N LYS A 533 -3.95 34.69 -8.53
CA LYS A 533 -4.01 36.15 -8.69
C LYS A 533 -4.34 36.53 -10.14
N SER A 534 -3.67 35.91 -11.11
CA SER A 534 -3.94 36.15 -12.53
C SER A 534 -5.40 35.81 -12.89
N ALA A 535 -5.95 34.75 -12.29
CA ALA A 535 -7.34 34.38 -12.51
C ALA A 535 -8.31 35.47 -12.03
N ARG A 536 -8.09 36.00 -10.81
CA ARG A 536 -8.90 37.08 -10.23
C ARG A 536 -8.72 38.41 -10.97
N ASP A 537 -7.49 38.77 -11.34
CA ASP A 537 -7.20 39.98 -12.12
C ASP A 537 -7.93 39.96 -13.48
N ALA A 538 -8.08 38.77 -14.07
CA ALA A 538 -8.82 38.56 -15.31
C ALA A 538 -10.35 38.55 -15.13
N GLY A 539 -10.85 38.68 -13.89
CA GLY A 539 -12.28 38.80 -13.58
C GLY A 539 -12.98 37.51 -13.14
N ALA A 540 -12.23 36.42 -12.85
CA ALA A 540 -12.85 35.17 -12.42
C ALA A 540 -13.63 35.34 -11.11
N GLU A 541 -14.92 35.04 -11.16
CA GLU A 541 -15.86 35.10 -10.04
C GLU A 541 -15.79 33.81 -9.20
N PHE A 542 -15.51 32.67 -9.84
CA PHE A 542 -15.34 31.37 -9.19
C PHE A 542 -14.08 30.65 -9.68
N ILE A 543 -13.28 30.06 -8.79
CA ILE A 543 -12.06 29.32 -9.11
C ILE A 543 -12.16 27.88 -8.61
N LEU A 544 -12.12 26.94 -9.55
CA LEU A 544 -12.07 25.50 -9.31
C LEU A 544 -10.63 24.99 -9.47
N ALA A 545 -10.08 24.32 -8.44
CA ALA A 545 -8.79 23.67 -8.52
C ALA A 545 -8.94 22.15 -8.65
N TYR A 546 -8.37 21.59 -9.72
CA TYR A 546 -8.13 20.16 -9.86
C TYR A 546 -6.79 19.78 -9.24
N ALA A 547 -6.80 18.77 -8.36
CA ALA A 547 -5.61 18.35 -7.65
C ALA A 547 -5.30 16.88 -7.89
N HIS A 548 -4.09 16.58 -8.36
CA HIS A 548 -3.60 15.24 -8.58
C HIS A 548 -2.53 14.90 -7.55
N TRP A 549 -2.96 14.26 -6.46
CA TRP A 549 -2.15 14.13 -5.24
C TRP A 549 -2.47 12.87 -4.43
N GLY A 550 -1.74 12.69 -3.34
CA GLY A 550 -2.07 11.67 -2.34
C GLY A 550 -1.45 10.32 -2.55
N VAL A 551 -1.89 9.38 -1.71
CA VAL A 551 -1.35 8.03 -1.67
C VAL A 551 -2.28 7.10 -2.44
N GLU A 552 -1.80 6.57 -3.57
CA GLU A 552 -2.47 5.50 -4.31
C GLU A 552 -2.95 4.38 -3.38
N TYR A 553 -4.16 3.89 -3.65
CA TYR A 553 -4.77 2.75 -2.97
C TYR A 553 -4.92 3.00 -1.46
N THR A 554 -5.41 4.18 -1.07
CA THR A 554 -5.90 4.44 0.29
C THR A 554 -6.99 5.50 0.33
N SER A 555 -8.06 5.22 1.08
CA SER A 555 -9.08 6.22 1.42
C SER A 555 -8.61 7.20 2.52
N LYS A 556 -7.47 6.93 3.16
CA LYS A 556 -6.88 7.81 4.17
C LYS A 556 -6.13 8.97 3.52
N LEU A 557 -6.38 10.16 4.03
CA LEU A 557 -5.68 11.39 3.67
C LEU A 557 -4.23 11.35 4.16
N ALA A 558 -3.32 11.85 3.34
CA ALA A 558 -1.93 12.13 3.73
C ALA A 558 -1.77 13.57 4.21
N ASP A 559 -0.89 13.82 5.18
CA ASP A 559 -0.63 15.17 5.72
C ASP A 559 -0.25 16.19 4.62
N ARG A 560 0.47 15.73 3.58
CA ARG A 560 0.84 16.57 2.44
C ARG A 560 -0.36 16.97 1.58
N GLN A 561 -1.40 16.13 1.45
CA GLN A 561 -2.64 16.51 0.78
C GLN A 561 -3.36 17.61 1.55
N LEU A 562 -3.41 17.50 2.88
CA LEU A 562 -3.99 18.53 3.74
C LEU A 562 -3.24 19.86 3.59
N GLY A 563 -1.91 19.84 3.61
CA GLY A 563 -1.09 21.05 3.41
C GLY A 563 -1.27 21.68 2.03
N PHE A 564 -1.41 20.88 0.96
CA PHE A 564 -1.70 21.42 -0.37
C PHE A 564 -3.11 21.98 -0.50
N ALA A 565 -4.11 21.34 0.12
CA ALA A 565 -5.46 21.88 0.16
C ALA A 565 -5.49 23.22 0.89
N GLU A 566 -4.80 23.33 2.04
CA GLU A 566 -4.65 24.57 2.79
C GLU A 566 -3.97 25.66 1.95
N MET A 567 -2.89 25.33 1.25
CA MET A 567 -2.20 26.27 0.34
C MET A 567 -3.12 26.78 -0.78
N LEU A 568 -3.93 25.92 -1.41
CA LEU A 568 -4.91 26.31 -2.43
C LEU A 568 -6.01 27.20 -1.83
N ALA A 569 -6.54 26.85 -0.66
CA ALA A 569 -7.55 27.62 0.04
C ALA A 569 -7.02 29.02 0.42
N ASN A 570 -5.79 29.09 0.93
CA ASN A 570 -5.09 30.34 1.27
C ASN A 570 -4.82 31.22 0.06
N SER A 571 -4.59 30.61 -1.10
CA SER A 571 -4.35 31.34 -2.36
C SER A 571 -5.63 31.95 -2.94
N GLY A 572 -6.82 31.52 -2.49
CA GLY A 572 -8.11 32.10 -2.88
C GLY A 572 -8.96 31.24 -3.81
N VAL A 573 -8.72 29.92 -3.86
CA VAL A 573 -9.58 28.95 -4.55
C VAL A 573 -10.97 28.86 -3.89
N ASP A 574 -12.01 28.57 -4.67
CA ASP A 574 -13.39 28.43 -4.19
C ASP A 574 -13.85 26.98 -4.03
N TYR A 575 -13.26 26.05 -4.79
CA TYR A 575 -13.58 24.63 -4.72
C TYR A 575 -12.36 23.78 -5.11
N ILE A 576 -12.12 22.70 -4.37
CA ILE A 576 -11.00 21.78 -4.63
C ILE A 576 -11.55 20.39 -4.96
N PHE A 577 -11.13 19.85 -6.11
CA PHE A 577 -11.53 18.53 -6.60
C PHE A 577 -10.30 17.65 -6.86
N GLY A 578 -10.11 16.64 -6.01
CA GLY A 578 -8.93 15.77 -6.00
C GLY A 578 -9.10 14.47 -6.80
N SER A 579 -7.97 13.88 -7.20
CA SER A 579 -7.85 12.65 -7.99
C SER A 579 -6.62 11.80 -7.55
N HIS A 580 -6.12 10.89 -8.39
CA HIS A 580 -4.88 10.07 -8.25
C HIS A 580 -4.86 8.94 -7.21
N SER A 581 -5.60 9.02 -6.10
CA SER A 581 -5.54 7.96 -5.07
C SER A 581 -6.11 6.62 -5.56
N HIS A 582 -6.65 6.57 -6.78
CA HIS A 582 -7.29 5.43 -7.45
C HIS A 582 -8.45 4.80 -6.66
N CYS A 583 -8.89 5.44 -5.58
CA CYS A 583 -10.09 5.13 -4.84
C CYS A 583 -10.63 6.42 -4.21
N PRO A 584 -11.94 6.50 -3.91
CA PRO A 584 -12.51 7.66 -3.25
C PRO A 584 -11.81 7.96 -1.93
N GLN A 585 -11.73 9.24 -1.61
CA GLN A 585 -11.28 9.77 -0.32
C GLN A 585 -12.32 10.75 0.22
N PRO A 586 -12.32 11.02 1.53
CA PRO A 586 -13.28 11.91 2.17
C PRO A 586 -13.47 13.24 1.47
N PHE A 587 -14.69 13.75 1.57
CA PHE A 587 -15.01 15.15 1.35
C PHE A 587 -14.96 15.88 2.69
N ASP A 588 -14.37 17.07 2.70
CA ASP A 588 -14.32 17.94 3.88
C ASP A 588 -14.26 19.41 3.45
N TYR A 589 -14.29 20.33 4.39
CA TYR A 589 -14.07 21.75 4.17
C TYR A 589 -12.69 22.15 4.66
N THR A 590 -11.83 22.55 3.73
CA THR A 590 -10.52 23.11 4.06
C THR A 590 -10.69 24.56 4.50
N GLU A 591 -10.21 24.91 5.69
CA GLU A 591 -10.25 26.28 6.20
C GLU A 591 -9.05 27.06 5.69
N SER A 592 -9.28 28.24 5.11
CA SER A 592 -8.21 29.17 4.75
C SER A 592 -7.73 29.97 5.97
N ALA A 593 -6.58 30.64 5.85
CA ALA A 593 -6.03 31.56 6.84
C ALA A 593 -6.96 32.76 7.15
N THR A 594 -7.94 33.04 6.27
CA THR A 594 -8.98 34.06 6.48
C THR A 594 -10.26 33.49 7.09
N GLY A 595 -10.31 32.20 7.42
CA GLY A 595 -11.47 31.50 7.96
C GLY A 595 -12.50 31.10 6.89
N LYS A 596 -12.18 31.24 5.60
CA LYS A 596 -13.07 30.80 4.51
C LYS A 596 -13.04 29.28 4.44
N ARG A 597 -14.22 28.65 4.49
CA ARG A 597 -14.37 27.19 4.31
C ARG A 597 -14.48 26.85 2.82
N VAL A 598 -13.51 26.13 2.29
CA VAL A 598 -13.42 25.72 0.88
C VAL A 598 -13.79 24.24 0.75
N PRO A 599 -14.90 23.89 0.06
CA PRO A 599 -15.26 22.50 -0.22
C PRO A 599 -14.12 21.75 -0.90
N THR A 600 -13.76 20.59 -0.35
CA THR A 600 -12.60 19.81 -0.78
C THR A 600 -12.97 18.33 -0.86
N LEU A 601 -13.11 17.80 -2.07
CA LEU A 601 -13.10 16.36 -2.29
C LEU A 601 -11.64 15.92 -2.47
N PHE A 602 -11.09 15.12 -1.56
CA PHE A 602 -9.66 14.79 -1.62
C PHE A 602 -9.29 13.81 -2.74
N SER A 603 -10.21 12.91 -3.12
CA SER A 603 -10.06 12.07 -4.30
C SER A 603 -11.41 11.52 -4.76
N ALA A 604 -11.74 11.70 -6.03
CA ALA A 604 -12.89 11.07 -6.68
C ALA A 604 -12.64 9.60 -7.07
N GLY A 605 -11.42 9.10 -6.86
CA GLY A 605 -11.00 7.76 -7.29
C GLY A 605 -10.82 7.63 -8.80
N ASN A 606 -10.72 6.40 -9.28
CA ASN A 606 -10.74 6.14 -10.71
C ASN A 606 -12.12 6.47 -11.25
N PHE A 607 -12.20 7.18 -12.36
CA PHE A 607 -13.45 7.28 -13.09
C PHE A 607 -13.52 6.24 -14.19
N LEU A 608 -12.50 6.15 -15.03
CA LEU A 608 -12.38 5.14 -16.07
C LEU A 608 -10.99 4.51 -15.99
N ALA A 609 -10.91 3.26 -15.52
CA ALA A 609 -9.64 2.58 -15.34
C ALA A 609 -9.80 1.05 -15.31
N ASP A 610 -8.85 0.35 -15.91
CA ASP A 610 -8.73 -1.12 -15.82
C ASP A 610 -7.95 -1.60 -14.58
N ILE A 611 -7.70 -0.71 -13.60
CA ILE A 611 -6.98 -1.05 -12.38
C ILE A 611 -7.93 -1.75 -11.40
N GLN A 612 -7.96 -3.08 -11.47
CA GLN A 612 -8.77 -3.91 -10.59
C GLN A 612 -7.93 -4.46 -9.42
N ARG A 613 -7.76 -3.67 -8.35
CA ARG A 613 -7.13 -4.11 -7.08
C ARG A 613 -8.17 -4.24 -5.97
N HIS A 614 -8.09 -5.30 -5.16
CA HIS A 614 -8.93 -5.44 -3.96
C HIS A 614 -8.26 -4.80 -2.74
N ALA A 615 -9.05 -3.98 -2.04
CA ALA A 615 -8.76 -3.19 -0.83
C ALA A 615 -7.58 -2.20 -0.94
N PRO A 616 -7.84 -0.88 -0.91
CA PRO A 616 -9.15 -0.24 -0.95
C PRO A 616 -9.77 -0.33 -2.35
N ILE A 617 -11.03 0.06 -2.46
CA ILE A 617 -11.92 -0.40 -3.51
C ILE A 617 -11.73 0.47 -4.77
N THR A 618 -10.81 0.04 -5.62
CA THR A 618 -10.36 0.77 -6.83
C THR A 618 -11.35 0.87 -7.97
N HIS A 619 -12.47 0.16 -7.85
CA HIS A 619 -13.54 0.18 -8.84
C HIS A 619 -14.63 1.18 -8.46
N ASP A 620 -14.48 1.91 -7.35
CA ASP A 620 -15.38 2.99 -6.99
C ASP A 620 -15.00 4.22 -7.76
N ALA A 621 -16.02 4.85 -8.32
CA ALA A 621 -15.90 6.11 -9.03
C ALA A 621 -16.87 7.12 -8.40
N VAL A 622 -16.44 8.36 -8.28
CA VAL A 622 -17.28 9.48 -7.85
C VAL A 622 -17.44 10.44 -9.01
N LEU A 623 -18.69 10.65 -9.43
CA LEU A 623 -19.05 11.75 -10.33
C LEU A 623 -19.52 12.93 -9.48
N GLY A 624 -18.69 13.96 -9.33
CA GLY A 624 -19.05 15.16 -8.59
C GLY A 624 -19.93 16.09 -9.42
N LEU A 625 -20.93 16.69 -8.78
CA LEU A 625 -21.77 17.73 -9.36
C LEU A 625 -21.68 18.99 -8.51
N VAL A 626 -21.40 20.12 -9.17
CA VAL A 626 -21.28 21.45 -8.55
C VAL A 626 -22.27 22.39 -9.21
N LYS A 627 -23.09 23.05 -8.41
CA LYS A 627 -24.11 24.00 -8.87
C LYS A 627 -23.75 25.40 -8.39
N LEU A 628 -23.64 26.33 -9.33
CA LEU A 628 -23.37 27.76 -9.07
C LEU A 628 -24.60 28.59 -9.42
N THR A 629 -24.82 29.66 -8.64
CA THR A 629 -25.89 30.63 -8.88
C THR A 629 -25.40 32.04 -8.55
N ARG A 630 -26.19 33.07 -8.90
CA ARG A 630 -25.96 34.42 -8.39
C ARG A 630 -26.83 34.64 -7.15
N ASP A 631 -26.23 35.15 -6.08
CA ASP A 631 -26.98 35.56 -4.89
C ASP A 631 -27.72 36.90 -5.11
N SER A 632 -28.37 37.40 -4.04
CA SER A 632 -29.12 38.67 -4.09
C SER A 632 -28.26 39.88 -4.42
N ASP A 633 -26.95 39.82 -4.17
CA ASP A 633 -25.99 40.89 -4.46
C ASP A 633 -25.31 40.70 -5.83
N GLY A 634 -25.77 39.71 -6.59
CA GLY A 634 -25.26 39.37 -7.91
C GLY A 634 -23.93 38.64 -7.86
N GLN A 635 -23.44 38.19 -6.71
CA GLN A 635 -22.17 37.45 -6.60
C GLN A 635 -22.37 35.98 -6.97
N VAL A 636 -21.40 35.39 -7.67
CA VAL A 636 -21.42 33.95 -7.96
C VAL A 636 -21.10 33.17 -6.69
N VAL A 637 -22.02 32.31 -6.28
CA VAL A 637 -21.91 31.49 -5.07
C VAL A 637 -22.20 30.01 -5.36
N LEU A 638 -21.69 29.14 -4.50
CA LEU A 638 -22.00 27.71 -4.52
C LEU A 638 -23.42 27.48 -4.02
N ALA A 639 -24.35 27.18 -4.93
CA ALA A 639 -25.75 26.87 -4.61
C ALA A 639 -25.91 25.45 -4.06
N GLY A 640 -25.04 24.53 -4.47
CA GLY A 640 -25.03 23.16 -3.97
C GLY A 640 -23.89 22.33 -4.56
N ASN A 641 -23.50 21.29 -3.84
CA ASN A 641 -22.60 20.26 -4.34
C ASN A 641 -23.05 18.87 -3.87
N GLY A 642 -22.73 17.87 -4.66
CA GLY A 642 -23.02 16.49 -4.34
C GLY A 642 -22.32 15.54 -5.31
N TYR A 643 -22.65 14.26 -5.24
CA TYR A 643 -22.05 13.25 -6.11
C TYR A 643 -23.02 12.18 -6.54
N ILE A 644 -22.76 11.57 -7.68
CA ILE A 644 -23.38 10.32 -8.11
C ILE A 644 -22.38 9.20 -7.83
N PRO A 645 -22.73 8.21 -6.99
CA PRO A 645 -21.87 7.06 -6.77
C PRO A 645 -21.85 6.18 -8.02
N CYS A 646 -20.67 5.90 -8.54
CA CYS A 646 -20.48 5.10 -9.74
C CYS A 646 -19.60 3.89 -9.44
N ARG A 647 -19.76 2.86 -10.27
CA ARG A 647 -18.97 1.65 -10.24
C ARG A 647 -18.34 1.39 -11.59
N ILE A 648 -17.07 1.01 -11.55
CA ILE A 648 -16.35 0.49 -12.70
C ILE A 648 -16.67 -1.01 -12.79
N VAL A 649 -17.42 -1.40 -13.82
CA VAL A 649 -17.93 -2.76 -14.05
C VAL A 649 -17.30 -3.36 -15.30
N GLN A 650 -17.09 -4.68 -15.27
CA GLN A 650 -16.69 -5.44 -16.45
C GLN A 650 -17.96 -5.98 -17.13
N ALA A 651 -18.25 -5.48 -18.34
CA ALA A 651 -19.55 -5.65 -18.99
C ALA A 651 -19.80 -7.06 -19.58
N ASP A 652 -18.75 -7.82 -19.92
CA ASP A 652 -18.88 -9.16 -20.52
C ASP A 652 -17.66 -10.10 -20.36
N ARG A 653 -17.77 -11.32 -20.92
CA ARG A 653 -16.68 -12.32 -21.02
C ARG A 653 -15.50 -11.85 -21.90
N ALA A 654 -15.63 -10.75 -22.65
CA ALA A 654 -14.59 -10.17 -23.50
C ALA A 654 -13.78 -9.07 -22.80
N SER A 655 -14.10 -8.72 -21.54
CA SER A 655 -13.29 -7.84 -20.67
C SER A 655 -13.35 -6.33 -20.99
N THR A 656 -14.47 -5.82 -21.51
CA THR A 656 -14.74 -4.37 -21.60
C THR A 656 -15.06 -3.77 -20.23
N VAL A 657 -14.47 -2.60 -19.92
CA VAL A 657 -14.65 -1.87 -18.66
C VAL A 657 -15.57 -0.68 -18.89
N THR A 658 -16.62 -0.53 -18.08
CA THR A 658 -17.60 0.57 -18.20
C THR A 658 -17.94 1.18 -16.84
N VAL A 659 -18.27 2.46 -16.84
CA VAL A 659 -18.61 3.24 -15.63
C VAL A 659 -20.11 3.37 -15.55
N VAL A 660 -20.68 2.87 -14.46
CA VAL A 660 -22.13 2.79 -14.28
C VAL A 660 -22.53 3.47 -12.97
N PRO A 661 -23.48 4.40 -12.98
CA PRO A 661 -24.10 4.87 -11.74
C PRO A 661 -24.66 3.70 -10.94
N CYS A 662 -24.44 3.69 -9.63
CA CYS A 662 -24.93 2.61 -8.77
C CYS A 662 -26.46 2.50 -8.84
N GLU A 663 -27.19 3.61 -8.99
CA GLU A 663 -28.64 3.57 -9.19
C GLU A 663 -29.04 2.81 -10.47
N ALA A 664 -28.29 2.93 -11.57
CA ALA A 664 -28.57 2.18 -12.80
C ALA A 664 -28.18 0.69 -12.70
N LEU A 665 -27.20 0.35 -11.86
CA LEU A 665 -26.90 -1.05 -11.51
C LEU A 665 -28.02 -1.68 -10.69
N ALA A 666 -28.73 -0.87 -9.89
CA ALA A 666 -29.81 -1.34 -9.05
C ALA A 666 -30.99 -1.92 -9.88
N ASP A 667 -31.15 -1.47 -11.13
CA ASP A 667 -32.14 -1.96 -12.10
C ASP A 667 -31.76 -3.31 -12.76
N GLY A 668 -30.78 -4.05 -12.23
CA GLY A 668 -30.40 -5.38 -12.72
C GLY A 668 -29.33 -5.37 -13.84
N LEU A 669 -28.73 -4.22 -14.13
CA LEU A 669 -27.73 -4.09 -15.19
C LEU A 669 -26.47 -4.91 -14.87
N PHE A 670 -25.89 -5.57 -15.88
CA PHE A 670 -24.70 -6.42 -15.72
C PHE A 670 -24.85 -7.56 -14.68
N GLY A 671 -26.08 -7.95 -14.36
CA GLY A 671 -26.36 -8.99 -13.37
C GLY A 671 -26.15 -8.56 -11.92
N PHE A 672 -26.00 -7.25 -11.66
CA PHE A 672 -26.00 -6.70 -10.31
C PHE A 672 -27.40 -6.82 -9.71
N THR A 673 -27.47 -7.25 -8.46
CA THR A 673 -28.70 -7.14 -7.69
C THR A 673 -28.88 -5.72 -7.17
N GLU A 674 -30.14 -5.30 -6.98
CA GLU A 674 -30.49 -4.00 -6.40
C GLU A 674 -29.65 -3.69 -5.15
N SER A 675 -29.44 -4.68 -4.29
CA SER A 675 -28.69 -4.45 -3.05
C SER A 675 -27.17 -4.54 -3.17
N GLU A 676 -26.62 -5.25 -4.17
CA GLU A 676 -25.19 -5.10 -4.48
C GLU A 676 -24.89 -3.65 -4.91
N ALA A 677 -25.79 -3.08 -5.72
CA ALA A 677 -25.70 -1.70 -6.16
C ALA A 677 -25.90 -0.68 -5.03
N ILE A 678 -26.87 -0.90 -4.14
CA ILE A 678 -27.05 -0.07 -2.93
C ILE A 678 -25.85 -0.17 -1.99
N ALA A 679 -25.30 -1.37 -1.79
CA ALA A 679 -24.13 -1.57 -0.95
C ALA A 679 -22.90 -0.83 -1.52
N ASP A 680 -22.71 -0.85 -2.84
CA ASP A 680 -21.67 -0.07 -3.51
C ASP A 680 -21.87 1.44 -3.31
N ALA A 681 -23.09 1.94 -3.47
CA ALA A 681 -23.42 3.34 -3.23
C ALA A 681 -23.19 3.78 -1.77
N GLN A 682 -23.65 3.00 -0.80
CA GLN A 682 -23.45 3.27 0.63
C GLN A 682 -21.98 3.24 1.02
N ARG A 683 -21.23 2.29 0.47
CA ARG A 683 -19.79 2.16 0.74
C ARG A 683 -18.98 3.32 0.19
N ILE A 684 -19.35 3.85 -0.98
CA ILE A 684 -18.81 5.11 -1.51
C ILE A 684 -19.19 6.26 -0.57
N GLY A 685 -20.46 6.40 -0.20
CA GLY A 685 -20.92 7.46 0.70
C GLY A 685 -20.26 7.46 2.07
N ASN A 686 -20.04 6.29 2.67
CA ASN A 686 -19.33 6.13 3.94
C ASN A 686 -17.88 6.63 3.89
N VAL A 687 -17.23 6.58 2.71
CA VAL A 687 -15.89 7.13 2.53
C VAL A 687 -15.93 8.64 2.37
N LEU A 688 -16.92 9.15 1.63
CA LEU A 688 -17.06 10.57 1.33
C LEU A 688 -17.52 11.39 2.55
N GLY A 689 -18.34 10.81 3.42
CA GLY A 689 -18.89 11.47 4.60
C GLY A 689 -20.23 12.16 4.33
N ASP A 690 -20.97 12.42 5.41
CA ASP A 690 -22.36 12.88 5.35
C ASP A 690 -22.53 14.31 4.80
N ASP A 691 -21.46 15.12 4.85
CA ASP A 691 -21.47 16.50 4.35
C ASP A 691 -21.49 16.59 2.82
N TYR A 692 -21.15 15.51 2.11
CA TYR A 692 -21.27 15.43 0.66
C TYR A 692 -22.52 14.63 0.30
N THR A 693 -23.48 15.24 -0.39
CA THR A 693 -24.80 14.64 -0.57
C THR A 693 -24.85 13.74 -1.82
N PRO A 694 -25.31 12.48 -1.74
CA PRO A 694 -25.55 11.65 -2.91
C PRO A 694 -26.73 12.20 -3.73
N ILE A 695 -26.60 12.16 -5.05
CA ILE A 695 -27.55 12.65 -6.03
C ILE A 695 -28.13 11.47 -6.80
N SER A 696 -29.45 11.44 -6.94
CA SER A 696 -30.19 10.42 -7.68
C SER A 696 -30.33 10.79 -9.16
N ILE A 697 -30.31 9.77 -10.01
CA ILE A 697 -30.41 9.81 -11.47
C ILE A 697 -31.66 9.06 -11.95
N LYS A 698 -32.85 9.38 -11.43
CA LYS A 698 -34.08 8.73 -11.90
C LYS A 698 -34.26 8.94 -13.42
N HIS A 699 -34.16 7.82 -14.15
CA HIS A 699 -34.32 7.59 -15.59
C HIS A 699 -33.14 7.98 -16.51
N VAL A 700 -32.16 7.07 -16.62
CA VAL A 700 -31.20 7.02 -17.73
C VAL A 700 -31.54 5.83 -18.65
N ARG A 701 -32.71 5.85 -19.32
CA ARG A 701 -33.01 4.87 -20.39
C ARG A 701 -33.74 5.39 -21.63
N ASP A 702 -34.19 6.64 -21.70
CA ASP A 702 -34.71 7.21 -22.94
C ASP A 702 -34.23 8.65 -23.13
N SER A 703 -33.89 8.98 -24.38
CA SER A 703 -33.12 10.17 -24.79
C SER A 703 -33.80 11.53 -24.63
N ASP A 704 -34.95 11.65 -23.97
CA ASP A 704 -35.77 12.89 -24.00
C ASP A 704 -36.41 13.31 -22.66
N GLN A 705 -35.94 12.83 -21.50
CA GLN A 705 -36.47 13.30 -20.20
C GLN A 705 -35.42 13.99 -19.33
N THR A 706 -35.82 15.16 -18.81
CA THR A 706 -35.08 16.00 -17.87
C THR A 706 -34.83 15.26 -16.56
N VAL A 707 -33.56 15.09 -16.19
CA VAL A 707 -33.16 14.50 -14.90
C VAL A 707 -33.50 15.49 -13.79
N SER A 708 -34.35 15.11 -12.83
CA SER A 708 -34.60 15.93 -11.64
C SER A 708 -33.55 15.64 -10.58
N VAL A 709 -32.49 16.45 -10.53
CA VAL A 709 -31.23 16.18 -9.78
C VAL A 709 -31.30 16.53 -8.27
N TRP A 710 -32.44 16.95 -7.72
CA TRP A 710 -32.49 17.46 -6.33
C TRP A 710 -33.69 16.94 -5.53
N GLN A 711 -33.56 15.77 -4.91
CA GLN A 711 -34.43 15.37 -3.80
C GLN A 711 -33.62 14.71 -2.69
N LYS A 712 -33.74 15.26 -1.47
CA LYS A 712 -33.34 14.59 -0.23
C LYS A 712 -34.37 13.52 0.11
N PRO A 713 -33.98 12.25 0.35
CA PRO A 713 -34.70 11.41 1.29
C PRO A 713 -34.22 11.77 2.69
N ALA A 714 -35.12 12.35 3.49
CA ALA A 714 -34.94 12.38 4.93
C ALA A 714 -34.92 10.93 5.43
N VAL A 715 -33.79 10.46 5.96
CA VAL A 715 -33.75 9.19 6.70
C VAL A 715 -33.35 9.48 8.14
N GLN A 716 -34.37 9.45 8.98
CA GLN A 716 -34.29 9.29 10.42
C GLN A 716 -33.43 8.07 10.76
N ARG A 717 -32.16 8.29 11.12
CA ARG A 717 -31.28 7.20 11.61
C ARG A 717 -31.32 7.03 13.14
N ALA A 718 -32.25 7.71 13.83
CA ALA A 718 -32.31 7.71 15.29
C ALA A 718 -33.32 6.73 15.92
N GLU A 719 -34.19 6.05 15.16
CA GLU A 719 -35.30 5.29 15.76
C GLU A 719 -35.35 3.77 15.47
N LYS A 720 -34.33 3.15 14.85
CA LYS A 720 -34.37 1.70 14.51
C LYS A 720 -33.32 0.82 15.23
N ILE A 721 -32.98 1.14 16.48
CA ILE A 721 -32.02 0.34 17.29
C ILE A 721 -32.71 -0.81 18.06
N TYR A 722 -34.04 -0.89 18.07
CA TYR A 722 -34.76 -1.73 19.03
C TYR A 722 -35.16 -3.09 18.48
N GLU A 723 -34.30 -4.08 18.72
CA GLU A 723 -34.66 -5.45 19.14
C GLU A 723 -33.39 -6.25 19.51
N VAL A 724 -32.33 -6.17 18.71
CA VAL A 724 -31.01 -6.77 19.03
C VAL A 724 -30.30 -6.02 20.17
N ALA A 725 -30.48 -4.70 20.27
CA ALA A 725 -29.90 -3.89 21.36
C ALA A 725 -30.52 -4.18 22.74
N ALA A 726 -31.72 -4.76 22.80
CA ALA A 726 -32.41 -5.00 24.08
C ALA A 726 -31.72 -6.08 24.94
N THR A 727 -30.90 -6.94 24.34
CA THR A 727 -30.20 -8.04 25.03
C THR A 727 -28.67 -7.94 24.95
N ALA A 728 -28.13 -7.07 24.10
CA ALA A 728 -26.69 -6.82 23.98
C ALA A 728 -26.18 -6.01 25.18
N ASN A 729 -25.00 -6.36 25.69
CA ASN A 729 -24.37 -5.58 26.76
C ASN A 729 -23.88 -4.21 26.25
N ASP A 730 -24.24 -3.15 26.99
CA ASP A 730 -23.67 -1.82 26.83
C ASP A 730 -22.65 -1.56 27.94
N PHE A 731 -21.43 -1.20 27.57
CA PHE A 731 -20.33 -0.91 28.50
C PHE A 731 -20.10 0.59 28.69
N GLY A 732 -20.99 1.43 28.12
CA GLY A 732 -20.92 2.88 28.23
C GLY A 732 -19.62 3.45 27.65
N PHE A 733 -19.18 4.57 28.22
CA PHE A 733 -17.88 5.14 27.88
C PHE A 733 -16.76 4.26 28.45
N ASN A 734 -15.99 3.62 27.55
CA ASN A 734 -14.84 2.82 27.93
C ASN A 734 -13.68 3.10 26.95
N PRO A 735 -12.60 3.79 27.38
CA PRO A 735 -11.51 4.17 26.49
C PRO A 735 -10.71 2.98 25.94
N LEU A 736 -10.86 1.78 26.54
CA LEU A 736 -10.19 0.56 26.08
C LEU A 736 -10.68 0.10 24.69
N VAL A 737 -11.81 0.62 24.20
CA VAL A 737 -12.31 0.44 22.82
C VAL A 737 -11.27 0.81 21.74
N HIS A 738 -10.35 1.72 22.04
CA HIS A 738 -9.31 2.18 21.11
C HIS A 738 -8.04 1.31 21.09
N LEU A 739 -7.98 0.23 21.88
CA LEU A 739 -6.81 -0.64 21.99
C LEU A 739 -6.91 -1.81 20.99
N ASP A 740 -5.76 -2.23 20.47
CA ASP A 740 -5.69 -3.51 19.76
C ASP A 740 -5.83 -4.69 20.73
N LYS A 741 -6.13 -5.86 20.17
CA LYS A 741 -6.41 -7.08 20.94
C LYS A 741 -5.38 -7.40 22.02
N ASN A 742 -4.08 -7.23 21.75
CA ASN A 742 -3.03 -7.65 22.68
C ASN A 742 -2.82 -6.60 23.76
N SER A 743 -2.93 -5.32 23.39
CA SER A 743 -2.83 -4.20 24.32
C SER A 743 -4.02 -4.16 25.28
N LEU A 744 -5.23 -4.51 24.81
CA LEU A 744 -6.43 -4.62 25.65
C LEU A 744 -6.22 -5.60 26.82
N GLU A 745 -5.73 -6.81 26.53
CA GLU A 745 -5.46 -7.81 27.56
C GLU A 745 -4.45 -7.31 28.61
N SER A 746 -3.40 -6.60 28.18
CA SER A 746 -2.41 -6.02 29.10
C SER A 746 -2.97 -4.87 29.93
N ALA A 747 -3.79 -4.01 29.33
CA ALA A 747 -4.44 -2.90 30.03
C ALA A 747 -5.39 -3.44 31.09
N LEU A 748 -6.20 -4.46 30.78
CA LEU A 748 -7.08 -5.09 31.76
C LEU A 748 -6.33 -5.63 32.98
N MET A 749 -5.19 -6.29 32.82
CA MET A 749 -4.42 -6.74 33.98
C MET A 749 -3.93 -5.57 34.84
N GLU A 750 -3.49 -4.46 34.21
CA GLU A 750 -3.02 -3.26 34.91
C GLU A 750 -4.17 -2.55 35.63
N VAL A 751 -5.36 -2.45 35.01
CA VAL A 751 -6.60 -1.95 35.63
C VAL A 751 -6.87 -2.69 36.93
N GLN A 752 -6.81 -4.02 36.92
CA GLN A 752 -7.09 -4.80 38.13
C GLN A 752 -5.98 -4.64 39.19
N ALA A 753 -4.71 -4.60 38.79
CA ALA A 753 -3.60 -4.38 39.70
C ALA A 753 -3.71 -3.04 40.44
N LEU A 754 -4.01 -1.95 39.70
CA LEU A 754 -4.26 -0.63 40.28
C LEU A 754 -5.48 -0.64 41.21
N GLY A 755 -6.52 -1.38 40.84
CA GLY A 755 -7.72 -1.54 41.66
C GLY A 755 -7.45 -2.20 43.01
N PHE A 756 -6.52 -3.17 43.06
CA PHE A 756 -6.00 -3.78 44.29
C PHE A 756 -4.96 -2.92 45.02
N GLY A 757 -4.71 -1.69 44.57
CA GLY A 757 -3.79 -0.74 45.20
C GLY A 757 -2.31 -1.03 44.94
N LEU A 758 -1.99 -1.84 43.94
CA LEU A 758 -0.62 -2.07 43.50
C LEU A 758 -0.14 -0.89 42.63
N SER A 759 1.12 -0.50 42.77
CA SER A 759 1.76 0.41 41.80
C SER A 759 2.16 -0.39 40.57
N THR A 760 2.19 0.26 39.40
CA THR A 760 2.52 -0.41 38.14
C THR A 760 3.61 0.33 37.38
N LYS A 761 4.48 -0.42 36.69
CA LYS A 761 5.51 0.12 35.80
C LYS A 761 5.40 -0.52 34.43
N ARG A 762 5.10 0.29 33.42
CA ARG A 762 4.87 -0.16 32.04
C ARG A 762 6.08 0.15 31.15
N TYR A 763 6.51 -0.86 30.41
CA TYR A 763 7.68 -0.80 29.51
C TYR A 763 7.29 -0.82 28.03
N SER A 764 6.11 -1.34 27.72
CA SER A 764 5.54 -1.34 26.38
C SER A 764 4.02 -1.47 26.44
N THR A 765 3.36 -1.40 25.29
CA THR A 765 1.90 -1.61 25.19
C THR A 765 1.43 -2.98 25.69
N GLN A 766 2.35 -3.94 25.90
CA GLN A 766 2.01 -5.30 26.31
C GLN A 766 2.76 -5.78 27.56
N VAL A 767 3.67 -4.99 28.13
CA VAL A 767 4.55 -5.44 29.24
C VAL A 767 4.54 -4.41 30.35
N PHE A 768 4.20 -4.86 31.55
CA PHE A 768 4.26 -4.06 32.78
C PHE A 768 4.54 -4.95 33.98
N THR A 769 4.99 -4.35 35.08
CA THR A 769 5.12 -4.99 36.40
C THR A 769 4.16 -4.33 37.38
N ALA A 770 3.70 -5.08 38.38
CA ALA A 770 2.89 -4.58 39.48
C ALA A 770 3.58 -4.90 40.81
N ALA A 771 3.60 -3.94 41.74
CA ALA A 771 4.28 -4.09 43.01
C ALA A 771 3.42 -3.64 44.20
N ASP A 772 3.60 -4.31 45.35
CA ASP A 772 3.00 -3.88 46.61
C ASP A 772 3.87 -2.83 47.34
N GLU A 773 3.40 -2.34 48.49
CA GLU A 773 4.13 -1.36 49.32
C GLU A 773 5.49 -1.87 49.84
N LYS A 774 5.70 -3.19 49.86
CA LYS A 774 6.95 -3.83 50.28
C LYS A 774 7.91 -4.10 49.12
N GLN A 775 7.57 -3.65 47.90
CA GLN A 775 8.32 -3.88 46.66
C GLN A 775 8.37 -5.36 46.25
N ASN A 776 7.40 -6.18 46.67
CA ASN A 776 7.21 -7.49 46.05
C ASN A 776 6.57 -7.27 44.68
N GLU A 777 7.20 -7.80 43.64
CA GLU A 777 6.85 -7.53 42.24
C GLU A 777 6.29 -8.77 41.53
N ILE A 778 5.36 -8.53 40.62
CA ILE A 778 5.00 -9.48 39.59
C ILE A 778 4.96 -8.85 38.19
N GLY A 779 5.58 -9.51 37.22
CA GLY A 779 5.61 -9.06 35.83
C GLY A 779 4.53 -9.72 34.97
N PHE A 780 3.95 -8.94 34.07
CA PHE A 780 2.97 -9.39 33.08
C PHE A 780 3.44 -9.09 31.65
N LYS A 781 3.25 -10.07 30.76
CA LYS A 781 3.27 -9.88 29.30
C LYS A 781 1.90 -10.27 28.74
N ARG A 782 1.09 -9.26 28.40
CA ARG A 782 -0.36 -9.41 28.17
C ARG A 782 -1.01 -9.97 29.44
N VAL A 783 -1.49 -11.22 29.41
CA VAL A 783 -2.06 -11.92 30.58
C VAL A 783 -1.08 -12.87 31.26
N ALA A 784 0.03 -13.22 30.61
CA ALA A 784 0.98 -14.19 31.16
C ALA A 784 1.83 -13.52 32.24
N SER A 785 1.81 -14.07 33.45
CA SER A 785 2.68 -13.66 34.54
C SER A 785 4.01 -14.42 34.54
N ASN A 786 4.96 -14.00 35.37
CA ASN A 786 6.20 -14.74 35.65
C ASN A 786 5.98 -16.14 36.28
N LEU A 787 4.76 -16.49 36.72
CA LEU A 787 4.40 -17.85 37.14
C LEU A 787 4.15 -18.79 35.95
N THR A 788 4.00 -18.25 34.74
CA THR A 788 3.86 -19.05 33.51
C THR A 788 5.24 -19.46 33.00
N SER A 789 5.54 -20.75 33.07
CA SER A 789 6.79 -21.35 32.61
C SER A 789 6.82 -21.51 31.08
N MET A 790 8.04 -21.51 30.50
CA MET A 790 8.22 -21.83 29.07
C MET A 790 7.71 -23.23 28.70
N VAL A 791 7.76 -24.17 29.65
CA VAL A 791 7.26 -25.54 29.47
C VAL A 791 5.74 -25.54 29.35
N GLY A 792 5.03 -24.83 30.23
CA GLY A 792 3.58 -24.67 30.15
C GLY A 792 3.11 -24.00 28.85
N LEU A 793 3.87 -22.99 28.37
CA LEU A 793 3.60 -22.37 27.06
C LEU A 793 3.79 -23.34 25.90
N GLU A 794 4.82 -24.19 25.96
CA GLU A 794 5.13 -25.16 24.91
C GLU A 794 4.08 -26.28 24.84
N PHE A 795 3.56 -26.73 25.99
CA PHE A 795 2.44 -27.67 26.05
C PHE A 795 1.19 -27.14 25.34
N CYS A 796 0.91 -25.83 25.46
CA CYS A 796 -0.22 -25.22 24.75
C CYS A 796 0.09 -24.97 23.26
N ALA A 797 1.36 -24.82 22.86
CA ALA A 797 1.75 -24.43 21.51
C ALA A 797 1.85 -25.62 20.53
N ASP A 798 2.22 -26.82 21.01
CA ASP A 798 2.30 -28.03 20.20
C ASP A 798 1.04 -28.88 20.41
N LYS A 799 0.16 -28.89 19.39
CA LYS A 799 -1.15 -29.58 19.48
C LYS A 799 -1.02 -31.08 19.71
N ILE A 800 0.06 -31.70 19.22
CA ILE A 800 0.29 -33.12 19.41
C ILE A 800 0.64 -33.38 20.87
N LEU A 801 1.53 -32.56 21.45
CA LEU A 801 1.93 -32.69 22.84
C LEU A 801 0.77 -32.42 23.81
N CYS A 802 -0.01 -31.37 23.56
CA CYS A 802 -1.23 -31.06 24.30
C CYS A 802 -2.19 -32.27 24.31
N LYS A 803 -2.44 -32.84 23.13
CA LYS A 803 -3.31 -33.99 22.97
C LYS A 803 -2.80 -35.25 23.68
N THR A 804 -1.49 -35.52 23.59
CA THR A 804 -0.88 -36.64 24.31
C THR A 804 -1.11 -36.51 25.81
N LEU A 805 -0.92 -35.31 26.39
CA LEU A 805 -1.19 -35.07 27.80
C LEU A 805 -2.67 -35.28 28.17
N LEU A 806 -3.59 -34.81 27.33
CA LEU A 806 -5.02 -35.03 27.54
C LEU A 806 -5.34 -36.53 27.59
N LEU A 807 -4.84 -37.30 26.64
CA LEU A 807 -5.06 -38.75 26.58
C LEU A 807 -4.43 -39.50 27.76
N GLU A 808 -3.20 -39.13 28.16
CA GLU A 808 -2.52 -39.73 29.33
C GLU A 808 -3.27 -39.50 30.64
N ASN A 809 -4.02 -38.40 30.74
CA ASN A 809 -4.85 -38.07 31.89
C ASN A 809 -6.32 -38.53 31.74
N GLY A 810 -6.64 -39.31 30.69
CA GLY A 810 -7.99 -39.84 30.47
C GLY A 810 -9.02 -38.77 30.08
N LEU A 811 -8.58 -37.61 29.58
CA LEU A 811 -9.43 -36.49 29.23
C LEU A 811 -9.98 -36.61 27.79
N PRO A 812 -11.21 -36.16 27.55
CA PRO A 812 -11.88 -36.35 26.27
C PRO A 812 -11.22 -35.52 25.16
N THR A 813 -10.67 -36.19 24.14
CA THR A 813 -10.14 -35.55 22.92
C THR A 813 -10.29 -36.48 21.70
N ALA A 814 -10.41 -35.91 20.51
CA ALA A 814 -10.76 -36.63 19.29
C ALA A 814 -9.69 -37.66 18.93
N PHE A 815 -10.07 -38.79 18.32
CA PHE A 815 -9.09 -39.76 17.81
C PHE A 815 -8.35 -39.20 16.58
N GLY A 816 -7.02 -39.28 16.54
CA GLY A 816 -6.23 -38.79 15.41
C GLY A 816 -4.73 -39.06 15.52
N LEU A 817 -4.02 -38.92 14.41
CA LEU A 817 -2.58 -39.25 14.28
C LEU A 817 -1.74 -38.07 13.76
N PRO A 818 -0.56 -37.85 14.34
CA PRO A 818 0.38 -36.85 13.83
C PRO A 818 0.96 -37.31 12.49
N MET A 819 1.07 -36.38 11.54
CA MET A 819 1.59 -36.61 10.20
C MET A 819 2.85 -35.77 9.95
N PRO A 820 3.90 -36.37 9.36
CA PRO A 820 5.09 -35.63 8.95
C PRO A 820 4.78 -34.74 7.74
N ARG A 821 5.69 -33.81 7.45
CA ARG A 821 5.58 -32.92 6.28
C ARG A 821 5.46 -33.74 4.99
N LYS A 822 4.56 -33.33 4.08
CA LYS A 822 4.21 -34.07 2.84
C LYS A 822 3.57 -35.43 3.10
N GLY A 823 2.92 -35.60 4.26
CA GLY A 823 2.30 -36.83 4.71
C GLY A 823 0.97 -37.20 4.04
N TYR A 824 0.62 -36.64 2.88
CA TYR A 824 -0.69 -36.83 2.23
C TYR A 824 -1.05 -38.31 2.04
N ALA A 825 -0.12 -39.17 1.62
CA ALA A 825 -0.41 -40.59 1.41
C ALA A 825 -0.85 -41.31 2.71
N ALA A 826 -0.24 -40.96 3.85
CA ALA A 826 -0.62 -41.51 5.15
C ALA A 826 -1.93 -40.91 5.67
N ALA A 827 -2.16 -39.62 5.43
CA ALA A 827 -3.41 -38.93 5.76
C ALA A 827 -4.60 -39.50 4.96
N LYS A 828 -4.40 -39.76 3.67
CA LYS A 828 -5.37 -40.42 2.80
C LYS A 828 -5.76 -41.79 3.35
N ARG A 829 -4.76 -42.61 3.67
CA ARG A 829 -5.00 -43.93 4.28
C ARG A 829 -5.74 -43.83 5.62
N PHE A 830 -5.39 -42.88 6.47
CA PHE A 830 -6.11 -42.67 7.72
C PHE A 830 -7.60 -42.37 7.48
N ALA A 831 -7.93 -41.48 6.54
CA ALA A 831 -9.31 -41.14 6.21
C ALA A 831 -10.08 -42.34 5.62
N ASP A 832 -9.45 -43.10 4.73
CA ASP A 832 -10.05 -44.30 4.12
C ASP A 832 -10.31 -45.41 5.16
N ASP A 833 -9.36 -45.63 6.07
CA ASP A 833 -9.43 -46.69 7.10
C ASP A 833 -10.39 -46.31 8.26
N ASN A 834 -10.61 -45.02 8.52
CA ASN A 834 -11.35 -44.55 9.71
C ASN A 834 -12.69 -43.88 9.40
N GLY A 835 -13.00 -43.62 8.12
CA GLY A 835 -14.23 -43.02 7.64
C GLY A 835 -14.23 -41.49 7.62
N TRP A 836 -15.07 -40.93 6.74
CA TRP A 836 -15.33 -39.50 6.59
C TRP A 836 -16.51 -39.03 7.46
N PRO A 837 -16.58 -37.75 7.89
CA PRO A 837 -15.60 -36.70 7.64
C PRO A 837 -14.39 -36.70 8.59
N VAL A 838 -13.30 -36.10 8.14
CA VAL A 838 -12.06 -35.90 8.92
C VAL A 838 -11.72 -34.41 9.08
N VAL A 839 -10.78 -34.12 9.97
CA VAL A 839 -10.24 -32.78 10.25
C VAL A 839 -8.73 -32.80 10.09
N VAL A 840 -8.17 -31.79 9.41
CA VAL A 840 -6.72 -31.55 9.33
C VAL A 840 -6.38 -30.27 10.08
N LYS A 841 -5.40 -30.35 10.98
CA LYS A 841 -4.92 -29.22 11.81
C LYS A 841 -3.39 -29.12 11.71
N PRO A 842 -2.79 -27.93 11.57
CA PRO A 842 -1.34 -27.80 11.57
C PRO A 842 -0.79 -28.08 12.97
N ARG A 843 0.42 -28.68 13.04
CA ARG A 843 1.08 -29.02 14.30
C ARG A 843 1.26 -27.80 15.20
N ARG A 844 1.69 -26.68 14.60
CA ARG A 844 1.77 -25.36 15.23
C ARG A 844 0.99 -24.36 14.39
N GLY A 845 0.09 -23.61 15.00
CA GLY A 845 -0.70 -22.60 14.30
C GLY A 845 -1.63 -21.90 15.27
N SER A 846 -2.00 -20.66 14.98
CA SER A 846 -2.84 -19.82 15.85
C SER A 846 -4.06 -19.26 15.13
N GLY A 847 -5.18 -19.16 15.84
CA GLY A 847 -6.43 -18.53 15.37
C GLY A 847 -7.14 -19.31 14.27
N GLY A 848 -7.07 -20.64 14.28
CA GLY A 848 -7.73 -21.50 13.28
C GLY A 848 -7.11 -21.47 11.88
N ARG A 849 -5.99 -20.74 11.67
CA ARG A 849 -5.31 -20.72 10.36
C ARG A 849 -4.86 -22.11 9.96
N ALA A 850 -5.14 -22.47 8.70
CA ALA A 850 -4.86 -23.78 8.09
C ALA A 850 -5.54 -24.97 8.78
N VAL A 851 -6.56 -24.74 9.61
CA VAL A 851 -7.46 -25.80 10.09
C VAL A 851 -8.57 -25.99 9.07
N THR A 852 -8.75 -27.22 8.60
CA THR A 852 -9.86 -27.58 7.71
C THR A 852 -10.65 -28.71 8.36
N ALA A 853 -11.90 -28.43 8.70
CA ALA A 853 -12.83 -29.37 9.29
C ALA A 853 -13.85 -29.85 8.26
N ASN A 854 -14.60 -30.90 8.61
CA ASN A 854 -15.66 -31.48 7.78
C ASN A 854 -15.18 -31.86 6.36
N ILE A 855 -13.94 -32.36 6.23
CA ILE A 855 -13.40 -32.83 4.96
C ILE A 855 -14.13 -34.12 4.60
N GLN A 856 -14.74 -34.18 3.41
CA GLN A 856 -15.62 -35.27 2.99
C GLN A 856 -14.97 -36.21 1.94
N ASN A 857 -13.90 -35.77 1.29
CA ASN A 857 -13.29 -36.52 0.18
C ASN A 857 -11.80 -36.21 0.01
N HIS A 858 -11.15 -36.97 -0.89
CA HIS A 858 -9.71 -36.87 -1.14
C HIS A 858 -9.25 -35.53 -1.69
N GLU A 859 -10.04 -34.88 -2.55
CA GLU A 859 -9.69 -33.58 -3.15
C GLU A 859 -9.61 -32.50 -2.07
N GLN A 860 -10.63 -32.43 -1.21
CA GLN A 860 -10.65 -31.52 -0.06
C GLN A 860 -9.50 -31.84 0.91
N LEU A 861 -9.17 -33.12 1.09
CA LEU A 861 -8.07 -33.55 1.95
C LEU A 861 -6.70 -33.10 1.41
N GLU A 862 -6.47 -33.22 0.10
CA GLU A 862 -5.21 -32.81 -0.53
C GLU A 862 -5.00 -31.29 -0.40
N ALA A 863 -6.06 -30.51 -0.64
CA ALA A 863 -6.04 -29.06 -0.44
C ALA A 863 -5.74 -28.71 1.03
N ALA A 864 -6.41 -29.35 1.98
CA ALA A 864 -6.22 -29.12 3.41
C ALA A 864 -4.79 -29.46 3.87
N VAL A 865 -4.25 -30.60 3.42
CA VAL A 865 -2.87 -31.02 3.74
C VAL A 865 -1.86 -30.05 3.18
N LYS A 866 -2.03 -29.59 1.94
CA LYS A 866 -1.12 -28.61 1.31
C LYS A 866 -1.02 -27.32 2.13
N THR A 867 -2.15 -26.79 2.60
CA THR A 867 -2.17 -25.58 3.44
C THR A 867 -1.58 -25.83 4.83
N ALA A 868 -1.89 -26.97 5.46
CA ALA A 868 -1.37 -27.29 6.79
C ALA A 868 0.14 -27.62 6.80
N ASP A 869 0.68 -28.20 5.72
CA ASP A 869 2.08 -28.58 5.58
C ASP A 869 3.07 -27.40 5.55
N GLU A 870 2.58 -26.19 5.24
CA GLU A 870 3.35 -24.95 5.33
C GLU A 870 3.84 -24.68 6.76
N PHE A 871 3.20 -25.30 7.77
CA PHE A 871 3.48 -25.14 9.19
C PHE A 871 4.37 -26.24 9.81
N GLY A 872 5.09 -27.01 8.97
CA GLY A 872 6.10 -27.96 9.44
C GLY A 872 5.55 -29.31 9.92
N GLY A 873 4.34 -29.68 9.51
CA GLY A 873 3.64 -30.93 9.83
C GLY A 873 2.20 -30.68 10.29
N PHE A 874 1.39 -31.73 10.33
CA PHE A 874 -0.05 -31.62 10.65
C PHE A 874 -0.56 -32.82 11.45
N LEU A 875 -1.79 -32.72 11.94
CA LEU A 875 -2.53 -33.73 12.67
C LEU A 875 -3.81 -34.00 11.87
N ILE A 876 -4.12 -35.27 11.63
CA ILE A 876 -5.41 -35.69 11.07
C ILE A 876 -6.24 -36.36 12.15
N GLU A 877 -7.52 -35.99 12.26
CA GLU A 877 -8.43 -36.45 13.31
C GLU A 877 -9.80 -36.83 12.75
N LYS A 878 -10.55 -37.66 13.48
CA LYS A 878 -11.99 -37.81 13.24
C LYS A 878 -12.71 -36.50 13.54
N HIS A 879 -13.67 -36.15 12.70
CA HIS A 879 -14.54 -35.00 12.93
C HIS A 879 -15.49 -35.28 14.10
N VAL A 880 -15.53 -34.37 15.07
CA VAL A 880 -16.48 -34.40 16.18
C VAL A 880 -17.51 -33.29 15.96
N PRO A 881 -18.80 -33.60 15.79
CA PRO A 881 -19.85 -32.59 15.65
C PRO A 881 -20.16 -31.95 17.02
N GLY A 882 -20.42 -30.64 17.04
CA GLY A 882 -20.79 -29.90 18.24
C GLY A 882 -20.54 -28.40 18.10
N GLU A 883 -21.04 -27.63 19.05
CA GLU A 883 -20.82 -26.19 19.19
C GLU A 883 -19.49 -25.90 19.91
N ASP A 884 -18.88 -24.75 19.62
CA ASP A 884 -17.59 -24.33 20.17
C ASP A 884 -17.76 -23.50 21.45
N TYR A 885 -17.35 -24.09 22.58
CA TYR A 885 -17.35 -23.47 23.89
C TYR A 885 -15.92 -23.26 24.39
N ARG A 886 -15.64 -22.08 24.92
CA ARG A 886 -14.36 -21.78 25.56
C ARG A 886 -14.56 -21.67 27.06
N PHE A 887 -13.72 -22.38 27.81
CA PHE A 887 -13.65 -22.34 29.27
C PHE A 887 -12.39 -21.57 29.65
N LEU A 888 -12.53 -20.54 30.49
CA LEU A 888 -11.39 -19.85 31.09
C LEU A 888 -11.15 -20.42 32.48
N VAL A 889 -9.97 -21.00 32.69
CA VAL A 889 -9.63 -21.70 33.92
C VAL A 889 -8.39 -21.08 34.53
N SER A 890 -8.47 -20.73 35.82
CA SER A 890 -7.37 -20.19 36.62
C SER A 890 -7.22 -21.01 37.88
N GLY A 891 -6.03 -21.54 38.15
CA GLY A 891 -5.85 -22.43 39.31
C GLY A 891 -6.80 -23.63 39.24
N ASP A 892 -7.66 -23.74 40.25
CA ASP A 892 -8.67 -24.80 40.39
C ASP A 892 -10.10 -24.32 40.07
N GLU A 893 -10.24 -23.13 39.50
CA GLU A 893 -11.54 -22.49 39.25
C GLU A 893 -11.78 -22.18 37.78
N VAL A 894 -13.03 -22.38 37.34
CA VAL A 894 -13.52 -21.89 36.05
C VAL A 894 -14.01 -20.46 36.24
N LEU A 895 -13.28 -19.51 35.66
CA LEU A 895 -13.58 -18.07 35.74
C LEU A 895 -14.70 -17.64 34.79
N GLY A 896 -14.95 -18.42 33.74
CA GLY A 896 -16.05 -18.18 32.82
C GLY A 896 -16.14 -19.20 31.69
N VAL A 897 -17.34 -19.35 31.15
CA VAL A 897 -17.67 -20.18 29.99
C VAL A 897 -18.49 -19.34 29.02
N TRP A 898 -18.13 -19.41 27.75
CA TRP A 898 -18.81 -18.68 26.69
C TRP A 898 -18.86 -19.52 25.42
N CYS A 899 -19.95 -19.40 24.69
CA CYS A 899 -20.13 -19.98 23.37
C CYS A 899 -19.62 -19.00 22.31
N ARG A 900 -18.93 -19.52 21.30
CA ARG A 900 -18.57 -18.79 20.08
C ARG A 900 -19.65 -19.05 19.05
N ASP A 901 -20.44 -18.04 18.79
CA ASP A 901 -21.45 -18.10 17.74
C ASP A 901 -20.83 -17.57 16.44
N ALA A 902 -21.04 -18.25 15.32
CA ALA A 902 -20.54 -17.78 14.04
C ALA A 902 -21.15 -16.41 13.69
N ALA A 903 -20.44 -15.60 12.90
CA ALA A 903 -20.92 -14.27 12.55
C ALA A 903 -22.34 -14.38 11.98
N ASN A 904 -23.27 -13.62 12.54
CA ASN A 904 -24.70 -13.77 12.24
C ASN A 904 -25.42 -12.42 12.33
N VAL A 905 -26.65 -12.37 11.86
CA VAL A 905 -27.63 -11.29 12.12
C VAL A 905 -28.98 -11.91 12.44
N ILE A 906 -29.84 -11.18 13.15
CA ILE A 906 -31.22 -11.58 13.43
C ILE A 906 -32.12 -10.62 12.65
N GLY A 907 -33.00 -11.15 11.82
CA GLY A 907 -33.97 -10.38 11.06
C GLY A 907 -34.98 -9.70 11.95
N ASP A 908 -35.27 -8.44 11.65
CA ASP A 908 -36.38 -7.67 12.22
C ASP A 908 -37.60 -7.68 11.28
N GLY A 909 -37.55 -8.47 10.19
CA GLY A 909 -38.56 -8.53 9.13
C GLY A 909 -38.60 -7.31 8.22
N LYS A 910 -37.66 -6.36 8.34
CA LYS A 910 -37.68 -5.08 7.63
C LYS A 910 -36.33 -4.68 7.03
N SER A 911 -35.24 -4.93 7.75
CA SER A 911 -33.89 -4.58 7.39
C SER A 911 -33.19 -5.71 6.66
N SER A 912 -32.40 -5.35 5.66
CA SER A 912 -31.57 -6.30 4.92
C SER A 912 -30.45 -6.85 5.80
N ILE A 913 -29.90 -8.01 5.43
CA ILE A 913 -28.70 -8.56 6.09
C ILE A 913 -27.60 -7.49 6.18
N ASP A 914 -27.45 -6.66 5.15
CA ASP A 914 -26.45 -5.58 5.13
C ASP A 914 -26.66 -4.53 6.23
N GLU A 915 -27.89 -4.04 6.35
CA GLU A 915 -28.29 -3.08 7.38
C GLU A 915 -28.16 -3.69 8.77
N LEU A 916 -28.56 -4.95 8.93
CA LEU A 916 -28.44 -5.68 10.19
C LEU A 916 -26.96 -5.88 10.58
N ILE A 917 -26.05 -6.08 9.61
CA ILE A 917 -24.61 -6.11 9.85
C ILE A 917 -24.12 -4.74 10.35
N GLU A 918 -24.59 -3.64 9.77
CA GLU A 918 -24.21 -2.29 10.21
C GLU A 918 -24.71 -1.98 11.61
N ILE A 919 -25.97 -2.29 11.90
CA ILE A 919 -26.58 -2.13 13.24
C ILE A 919 -25.77 -2.93 14.25
N LYS A 920 -25.46 -4.20 13.94
CA LYS A 920 -24.67 -5.05 14.82
C LYS A 920 -23.24 -4.54 14.97
N ASN A 921 -22.61 -4.06 13.91
CA ASN A 921 -21.27 -3.48 13.97
C ASN A 921 -21.22 -2.18 14.77
N ALA A 922 -22.29 -1.37 14.77
CA ALA A 922 -22.41 -0.17 15.61
C ALA A 922 -22.50 -0.51 17.11
N LEU A 923 -23.07 -1.66 17.47
CA LEU A 923 -23.03 -2.20 18.83
C LEU A 923 -21.64 -2.78 19.15
N ARG A 924 -21.09 -3.59 18.24
CA ARG A 924 -19.76 -4.22 18.40
C ARG A 924 -18.63 -3.19 18.52
N SER A 925 -18.75 -2.03 17.85
CA SER A 925 -17.75 -0.96 17.91
C SER A 925 -17.67 -0.29 19.28
N LYS A 926 -18.71 -0.40 20.11
CA LYS A 926 -18.75 0.11 21.49
C LYS A 926 -18.25 -0.92 22.51
N ASN A 927 -18.19 -2.21 22.15
CA ASN A 927 -17.69 -3.26 23.02
C ASN A 927 -16.15 -3.33 22.94
N PRO A 928 -15.40 -3.17 24.06
CA PRO A 928 -13.93 -3.15 24.03
C PRO A 928 -13.30 -4.41 23.41
N HIS A 929 -13.89 -5.59 23.62
CA HIS A 929 -13.40 -6.82 23.01
C HIS A 929 -13.73 -6.89 21.51
N LEU A 930 -14.90 -6.44 21.08
CA LEU A 930 -15.38 -6.63 19.70
C LEU A 930 -15.05 -5.48 18.74
N ALA A 931 -14.65 -4.31 19.25
CA ALA A 931 -14.40 -3.12 18.42
C ALA A 931 -13.28 -3.32 17.39
N SER A 932 -12.30 -4.17 17.68
CA SER A 932 -11.25 -4.56 16.73
C SER A 932 -11.60 -5.77 15.84
N ARG A 933 -12.84 -6.29 15.95
CA ARG A 933 -13.31 -7.56 15.38
C ARG A 933 -14.71 -7.42 14.75
N LEU A 934 -14.95 -6.35 14.01
CA LEU A 934 -16.23 -6.12 13.32
C LEU A 934 -16.53 -7.20 12.27
N ILE A 935 -17.80 -7.42 11.98
CA ILE A 935 -18.25 -8.27 10.87
C ILE A 935 -17.82 -7.61 9.57
N LYS A 936 -16.95 -8.28 8.81
CA LYS A 936 -16.44 -7.80 7.53
C LYS A 936 -17.22 -8.43 6.38
N LYS A 937 -17.70 -7.58 5.48
CA LYS A 937 -18.35 -7.95 4.21
C LYS A 937 -17.30 -8.38 3.17
N ASP A 938 -16.48 -9.38 3.49
CA ASP A 938 -15.42 -9.91 2.59
C ASP A 938 -15.90 -11.11 1.74
N ASP A 939 -15.09 -11.53 0.77
CA ASP A 939 -15.45 -12.58 -0.20
C ASP A 939 -15.95 -13.87 0.44
N ALA A 940 -15.39 -14.26 1.59
CA ALA A 940 -15.81 -15.49 2.27
C ALA A 940 -17.20 -15.34 2.93
N LEU A 941 -17.66 -14.13 3.25
CA LEU A 941 -19.02 -13.87 3.75
C LEU A 941 -19.99 -13.94 2.59
N ILE A 942 -19.67 -13.23 1.50
CA ILE A 942 -20.49 -13.19 0.29
C ILE A 942 -20.66 -14.60 -0.28
N HIS A 943 -19.58 -15.39 -0.32
CA HIS A 943 -19.62 -16.76 -0.78
C HIS A 943 -20.47 -17.66 0.12
N HIS A 944 -20.42 -17.49 1.45
CA HIS A 944 -21.27 -18.23 2.37
C HIS A 944 -22.76 -17.89 2.15
N LEU A 945 -23.10 -16.60 2.02
CA LEU A 945 -24.47 -16.18 1.71
C LEU A 945 -24.96 -16.79 0.40
N ARG A 946 -24.15 -16.74 -0.67
CA ARG A 946 -24.48 -17.35 -1.97
C ARG A 946 -24.72 -18.86 -1.87
N TRP A 947 -23.90 -19.58 -1.11
CA TRP A 947 -24.10 -21.01 -0.85
C TRP A 947 -25.37 -21.31 -0.07
N SER A 948 -25.79 -20.40 0.81
CA SER A 948 -27.06 -20.48 1.53
C SER A 948 -28.26 -19.96 0.73
N GLY A 949 -28.07 -19.56 -0.53
CA GLY A 949 -29.13 -19.00 -1.38
C GLY A 949 -29.58 -17.58 -1.00
N LEU A 950 -28.76 -16.87 -0.22
CA LEU A 950 -29.03 -15.53 0.30
C LEU A 950 -28.06 -14.50 -0.31
N THR A 951 -28.41 -13.22 -0.22
CA THR A 951 -27.55 -12.09 -0.58
C THR A 951 -27.59 -11.05 0.53
N LEU A 952 -26.68 -10.07 0.53
CA LEU A 952 -26.72 -8.96 1.49
C LEU A 952 -28.05 -8.17 1.43
N ALA A 953 -28.75 -8.25 0.29
CA ALA A 953 -30.10 -7.72 0.06
C ALA A 953 -31.18 -8.30 0.96
N HIS A 954 -31.02 -9.59 1.28
CA HIS A 954 -32.11 -10.40 1.78
C HIS A 954 -32.59 -9.81 3.10
N VAL A 955 -33.89 -9.56 3.21
CA VAL A 955 -34.54 -9.11 4.44
C VAL A 955 -34.98 -10.37 5.18
N PRO A 956 -34.27 -10.82 6.23
CA PRO A 956 -34.66 -12.01 6.96
C PRO A 956 -35.96 -11.73 7.72
N GLY A 957 -36.80 -12.75 7.86
CA GLY A 957 -38.03 -12.66 8.63
C GLY A 957 -37.77 -12.22 10.07
N HIS A 958 -38.79 -11.69 10.73
CA HIS A 958 -38.69 -11.30 12.14
C HIS A 958 -38.28 -12.50 13.01
N GLY A 959 -37.18 -12.36 13.76
CA GLY A 959 -36.58 -13.41 14.58
C GLY A 959 -35.74 -14.44 13.81
N GLU A 960 -35.64 -14.35 12.48
CA GLU A 960 -34.87 -15.28 11.66
C GLU A 960 -33.37 -15.00 11.81
N LYS A 961 -32.61 -15.99 12.28
CA LYS A 961 -31.17 -15.87 12.45
C LYS A 961 -30.43 -16.32 11.19
N ILE A 962 -29.72 -15.40 10.55
CA ILE A 962 -28.90 -15.68 9.37
C ILE A 962 -27.43 -15.77 9.77
N TYR A 963 -26.83 -16.91 9.47
CA TYR A 963 -25.39 -17.10 9.57
C TYR A 963 -24.68 -16.49 8.36
N LEU A 964 -23.65 -15.69 8.64
CA LEU A 964 -22.79 -15.00 7.68
C LEU A 964 -21.49 -15.75 7.44
N ARG A 965 -21.15 -16.70 8.31
CA ARG A 965 -19.97 -17.57 8.25
C ARG A 965 -20.33 -18.96 8.71
N SER A 966 -19.65 -19.96 8.17
CA SER A 966 -19.76 -21.35 8.62
C SER A 966 -18.95 -21.67 9.87
N ALA A 967 -17.91 -20.87 10.19
CA ALA A 967 -17.03 -21.12 11.33
C ALA A 967 -17.26 -20.11 12.46
N ALA A 968 -17.36 -20.63 13.68
CA ALA A 968 -17.42 -19.88 14.93
C ALA A 968 -16.08 -19.20 15.24
N ASN A 969 -15.84 -18.03 14.61
CA ASN A 969 -14.61 -17.27 14.81
C ASN A 969 -14.90 -15.79 15.09
N LEU A 970 -14.52 -15.35 16.29
CA LEU A 970 -14.70 -13.96 16.72
C LEU A 970 -13.94 -12.96 15.85
N SER A 971 -12.75 -13.31 15.35
CA SER A 971 -12.00 -12.45 14.44
C SER A 971 -12.66 -12.29 13.07
N ALA A 972 -13.61 -13.17 12.72
CA ALA A 972 -14.41 -13.09 11.51
C ALA A 972 -15.79 -12.45 11.75
N GLY A 973 -16.03 -11.86 12.93
CA GLY A 973 -17.29 -11.22 13.27
C GLY A 973 -18.25 -12.07 14.10
N GLY A 974 -17.81 -13.22 14.62
CA GLY A 974 -18.61 -14.04 15.53
C GLY A 974 -18.99 -13.31 16.83
N ASP A 975 -20.04 -13.80 17.49
CA ASP A 975 -20.47 -13.30 18.80
C ASP A 975 -19.93 -14.15 19.92
N ASN A 976 -19.85 -13.53 21.08
CA ASN A 976 -19.55 -14.17 22.32
C ASN A 976 -20.69 -14.07 23.33
N ILE A 977 -21.12 -15.23 23.82
CA ILE A 977 -22.27 -15.37 24.71
C ILE A 977 -21.79 -16.02 26.00
N ASP A 978 -21.87 -15.32 27.13
CA ASP A 978 -21.58 -15.90 28.45
C ASP A 978 -22.67 -16.92 28.84
N LEU A 979 -22.22 -18.12 29.25
CA LEU A 979 -23.06 -19.27 29.62
C LEU A 979 -22.59 -19.92 30.93
N THR A 980 -21.77 -19.21 31.71
CA THR A 980 -21.05 -19.76 32.85
C THR A 980 -21.97 -20.41 33.89
N ASP A 981 -23.06 -19.73 34.25
CA ASP A 981 -23.97 -20.18 35.31
C ASP A 981 -24.82 -21.38 34.87
N GLU A 982 -25.12 -21.49 33.58
CA GLU A 982 -25.95 -22.56 32.98
C GLU A 982 -25.13 -23.81 32.62
N THR A 983 -23.81 -23.70 32.55
CA THR A 983 -22.93 -24.81 32.19
C THR A 983 -22.86 -25.85 33.32
N HIS A 984 -23.08 -27.12 32.96
CA HIS A 984 -23.09 -28.24 33.89
C HIS A 984 -21.73 -28.42 34.59
N ASP A 985 -21.75 -28.73 35.89
CA ASP A 985 -20.54 -28.75 36.71
C ASP A 985 -19.55 -29.84 36.31
N SER A 986 -20.02 -31.00 35.80
CA SER A 986 -19.11 -32.05 35.28
C SER A 986 -18.21 -31.55 34.15
N LEU A 987 -18.65 -30.57 33.35
CA LEU A 987 -17.83 -29.99 32.28
C LEU A 987 -16.77 -29.03 32.85
N LYS A 988 -17.15 -28.27 33.89
CA LYS A 988 -16.22 -27.41 34.64
C LYS A 988 -15.15 -28.24 35.34
N GLU A 989 -15.53 -29.39 35.91
CA GLU A 989 -14.60 -30.35 36.50
C GLU A 989 -13.57 -30.87 35.49
N ILE A 990 -14.02 -31.27 34.28
CA ILE A 990 -13.10 -31.69 33.21
C ILE A 990 -12.19 -30.54 32.78
N ALA A 991 -12.71 -29.32 32.68
CA ALA A 991 -11.88 -28.15 32.35
C ALA A 991 -10.79 -27.90 33.41
N VAL A 992 -11.12 -28.05 34.70
CA VAL A 992 -10.15 -27.95 35.80
C VAL A 992 -9.12 -29.09 35.75
N GLN A 993 -9.55 -30.33 35.49
CA GLN A 993 -8.64 -31.47 35.32
C GLN A 993 -7.69 -31.26 34.13
N ALA A 994 -8.19 -30.72 33.02
CA ALA A 994 -7.39 -30.39 31.84
C ALA A 994 -6.36 -29.29 32.10
N LYS A 995 -6.69 -28.26 32.91
CA LYS A 995 -5.70 -27.29 33.40
C LYS A 995 -4.66 -27.98 34.28
N LYS A 996 -5.08 -28.82 35.24
CA LYS A 996 -4.18 -29.54 36.16
C LYS A 996 -3.18 -30.45 35.44
N ALA A 997 -3.57 -31.01 34.29
CA ALA A 997 -2.69 -31.80 33.44
C ALA A 997 -1.54 -30.98 32.80
N LEU A 998 -1.62 -29.64 32.81
CA LEU A 998 -0.62 -28.74 32.24
C LEU A 998 0.25 -28.10 33.34
N PRO A 999 1.48 -28.59 33.59
CA PRO A 999 2.32 -28.02 34.61
C PRO A 999 2.87 -26.64 34.21
N GLY A 1000 2.99 -25.75 35.20
CA GLY A 1000 3.67 -24.47 35.05
C GLY A 1000 2.93 -23.45 34.17
N ILE A 1001 1.60 -23.51 34.13
CA ILE A 1001 0.75 -22.44 33.56
C ILE A 1001 -0.49 -22.25 34.45
N GLU A 1002 -0.77 -21.01 34.84
CA GLU A 1002 -1.85 -20.73 35.79
C GLU A 1002 -3.19 -20.44 35.14
N LEU A 1003 -3.19 -19.81 33.97
CA LEU A 1003 -4.38 -19.39 33.26
C LEU A 1003 -4.40 -20.00 31.86
N VAL A 1004 -5.48 -20.71 31.55
CA VAL A 1004 -5.66 -21.37 30.25
C VAL A 1004 -7.07 -21.18 29.72
N GLY A 1005 -7.19 -21.24 28.41
CA GLY A 1005 -8.44 -21.18 27.69
C GLY A 1005 -8.65 -22.52 26.99
N ILE A 1006 -9.67 -23.26 27.36
CA ILE A 1006 -9.89 -24.62 26.90
C ILE A 1006 -11.08 -24.63 25.94
N ASP A 1007 -10.84 -25.07 24.71
CA ASP A 1007 -11.85 -25.13 23.67
C ASP A 1007 -12.47 -26.52 23.62
N PHE A 1008 -13.77 -26.57 23.89
CA PHE A 1008 -14.59 -27.75 23.85
C PHE A 1008 -15.49 -27.73 22.62
N LEU A 1009 -15.66 -28.89 22.00
CA LEU A 1009 -16.77 -29.20 21.11
C LEU A 1009 -17.72 -30.17 21.83
N MET A 1010 -18.98 -29.78 21.94
CA MET A 1010 -20.04 -30.60 22.54
C MET A 1010 -21.41 -30.15 22.02
N GLN A 1011 -22.46 -30.95 22.24
CA GLN A 1011 -23.79 -30.63 21.70
C GLN A 1011 -24.54 -29.62 22.58
N ASP A 1012 -24.45 -29.78 23.91
CA ASP A 1012 -25.19 -28.94 24.85
C ASP A 1012 -24.41 -28.80 26.17
N HIS A 1013 -23.92 -27.61 26.47
CA HIS A 1013 -23.17 -27.32 27.70
C HIS A 1013 -23.96 -27.54 29.00
N ARG A 1014 -25.28 -27.76 28.94
CA ARG A 1014 -26.14 -28.01 30.11
C ARG A 1014 -26.22 -29.49 30.48
N LEU A 1015 -25.82 -30.38 29.57
CA LEU A 1015 -25.84 -31.83 29.80
C LEU A 1015 -24.54 -32.31 30.48
N PRO A 1016 -24.59 -33.33 31.34
CA PRO A 1016 -23.40 -33.94 31.90
C PRO A 1016 -22.56 -34.65 30.83
N VAL A 1017 -21.27 -34.84 31.11
CA VAL A 1017 -20.32 -35.49 30.18
C VAL A 1017 -20.74 -36.92 29.82
N THR A 1018 -21.50 -37.59 30.68
CA THR A 1018 -21.97 -38.97 30.48
C THR A 1018 -23.09 -39.10 29.45
N GLU A 1019 -23.77 -38.01 29.11
CA GLU A 1019 -24.95 -38.02 28.23
C GLU A 1019 -24.66 -37.47 26.83
N GLN A 1020 -23.43 -36.99 26.59
CA GLN A 1020 -23.04 -36.40 25.31
C GLN A 1020 -21.59 -36.71 24.97
N VAL A 1021 -21.26 -36.56 23.69
CA VAL A 1021 -19.86 -36.59 23.25
C VAL A 1021 -19.25 -35.23 23.53
N VAL A 1022 -18.21 -35.22 24.36
CA VAL A 1022 -17.41 -34.05 24.70
C VAL A 1022 -16.03 -34.21 24.07
N ASN A 1023 -15.46 -33.13 23.54
CA ASN A 1023 -14.14 -33.16 22.94
C ASN A 1023 -13.35 -31.87 23.21
N ILE A 1024 -12.23 -31.98 23.92
CA ILE A 1024 -11.26 -30.89 24.07
C ILE A 1024 -10.43 -30.80 22.79
N CYS A 1025 -10.58 -29.68 22.09
CA CYS A 1025 -9.96 -29.42 20.79
C CYS A 1025 -8.59 -28.78 20.90
N GLU A 1026 -8.43 -27.85 21.84
CA GLU A 1026 -7.22 -27.06 22.02
C GLU A 1026 -7.21 -26.45 23.43
N ILE A 1027 -6.00 -26.36 24.02
CA ILE A 1027 -5.77 -25.54 25.21
C ILE A 1027 -4.85 -24.39 24.84
N ASN A 1028 -5.27 -23.18 25.17
CA ASN A 1028 -4.65 -21.93 24.76
C ASN A 1028 -4.05 -21.20 25.96
N SER A 1029 -2.77 -20.84 25.84
CA SER A 1029 -2.06 -20.00 26.83
C SER A 1029 -2.37 -18.51 26.72
N THR A 1030 -3.04 -18.09 25.63
CA THR A 1030 -3.61 -16.75 25.49
C THR A 1030 -5.13 -16.87 25.39
N PRO A 1031 -5.83 -17.01 26.52
CA PRO A 1031 -7.20 -17.49 26.54
C PRO A 1031 -8.23 -16.47 26.07
N GLY A 1032 -7.91 -15.17 26.13
CA GLY A 1032 -8.82 -14.07 25.80
C GLY A 1032 -9.67 -13.67 27.00
N VAL A 1033 -9.05 -13.13 28.06
CA VAL A 1033 -9.76 -12.78 29.31
C VAL A 1033 -10.77 -11.68 29.07
N SER A 1034 -10.39 -10.69 28.25
CA SER A 1034 -11.25 -9.57 27.86
C SER A 1034 -12.61 -9.99 27.28
N ALA A 1035 -12.67 -11.20 26.74
CA ALA A 1035 -13.85 -11.73 26.09
C ALA A 1035 -14.93 -12.23 27.06
N HIS A 1036 -14.52 -12.58 28.29
CA HIS A 1036 -15.39 -12.91 29.41
C HIS A 1036 -15.82 -11.66 30.19
N GLU A 1037 -15.00 -10.60 30.18
CA GLU A 1037 -15.37 -9.31 30.79
C GLU A 1037 -16.33 -8.51 29.88
N TYR A 1038 -16.18 -8.65 28.57
CA TYR A 1038 -16.99 -7.94 27.58
C TYR A 1038 -17.74 -8.90 26.63
N PRO A 1039 -18.63 -9.78 27.16
CA PRO A 1039 -19.47 -10.62 26.31
C PRO A 1039 -20.47 -9.77 25.54
N MET A 1040 -20.75 -10.11 24.28
CA MET A 1040 -21.80 -9.46 23.50
C MET A 1040 -23.16 -9.65 24.19
N PHE A 1041 -23.40 -10.87 24.67
CA PHE A 1041 -24.63 -11.29 25.33
C PHE A 1041 -24.32 -12.11 26.59
N GLY A 1042 -25.24 -12.13 27.55
CA GLY A 1042 -25.05 -12.81 28.83
C GLY A 1042 -24.29 -11.95 29.85
N LYS A 1043 -23.89 -12.52 30.98
CA LYS A 1043 -23.41 -11.77 32.13
C LYS A 1043 -21.89 -11.49 32.05
N PRO A 1044 -21.44 -10.22 32.07
CA PRO A 1044 -20.02 -9.88 32.23
C PRO A 1044 -19.40 -10.54 33.46
N ARG A 1045 -18.23 -11.18 33.30
CA ARG A 1045 -17.50 -11.87 34.37
C ARG A 1045 -16.28 -11.05 34.79
N PRO A 1046 -16.00 -10.89 36.10
CA PRO A 1046 -14.81 -10.20 36.60
C PRO A 1046 -13.55 -11.08 36.47
N ALA A 1047 -13.33 -11.65 35.29
CA ALA A 1047 -12.33 -12.69 35.06
C ALA A 1047 -10.90 -12.17 35.26
N ALA A 1048 -10.58 -10.95 34.81
CA ALA A 1048 -9.27 -10.36 35.04
C ALA A 1048 -9.05 -10.09 36.53
N ARG A 1049 -10.08 -9.61 37.23
CA ARG A 1049 -9.99 -9.30 38.67
C ARG A 1049 -9.65 -10.56 39.46
N ASN A 1050 -10.42 -11.62 39.25
CA ASN A 1050 -10.24 -12.89 39.97
C ASN A 1050 -8.86 -13.49 39.67
N TYR A 1051 -8.40 -13.42 38.41
CA TYR A 1051 -7.07 -13.90 38.04
C TYR A 1051 -5.94 -13.08 38.67
N VAL A 1052 -5.99 -11.75 38.60
CA VAL A 1052 -4.95 -10.89 39.20
C VAL A 1052 -4.91 -11.07 40.72
N GLU A 1053 -6.05 -11.24 41.38
CA GLU A 1053 -6.11 -11.53 42.81
C GLU A 1053 -5.47 -12.89 43.15
N HIS A 1054 -5.81 -13.95 42.42
CA HIS A 1054 -5.24 -15.30 42.58
C HIS A 1054 -3.71 -15.27 42.45
N ILE A 1055 -3.22 -14.58 41.42
CA ILE A 1055 -1.80 -14.49 41.12
C ILE A 1055 -1.05 -13.62 42.14
N ALA A 1056 -1.65 -12.50 42.58
CA ALA A 1056 -1.06 -11.66 43.61
C ALA A 1056 -0.90 -12.43 44.95
N LYS A 1057 -1.93 -13.19 45.34
CA LYS A 1057 -1.88 -14.07 46.52
C LYS A 1057 -0.82 -15.17 46.35
N SER A 1058 -0.77 -15.81 45.20
CA SER A 1058 0.20 -16.88 44.89
C SER A 1058 1.65 -16.37 44.90
N SER A 1059 1.86 -15.09 44.61
CA SER A 1059 3.16 -14.42 44.63
C SER A 1059 3.45 -13.67 45.95
N ASN A 1060 2.62 -13.83 46.98
CA ASN A 1060 2.74 -13.18 48.28
C ASN A 1060 2.71 -11.63 48.25
N LEU A 1061 2.05 -11.02 47.26
CA LEU A 1061 1.82 -9.57 47.25
C LEU A 1061 0.73 -9.19 48.26
N VAL A 1062 0.92 -8.06 48.95
CA VAL A 1062 -0.13 -7.46 49.79
C VAL A 1062 -1.09 -6.66 48.93
N VAL A 1063 -2.34 -7.12 48.80
CA VAL A 1063 -3.42 -6.43 48.05
C VAL A 1063 -4.39 -5.73 48.99
N LYS A 1064 -4.91 -4.57 48.57
CA LYS A 1064 -5.96 -3.80 49.25
C LYS A 1064 -7.36 -4.17 48.73
N PRO A 1065 -8.45 -3.81 49.44
CA PRO A 1065 -9.79 -3.92 48.88
C PRO A 1065 -9.90 -3.23 47.52
N PHE A 1066 -10.52 -3.90 46.56
CA PHE A 1066 -10.62 -3.40 45.19
C PHE A 1066 -11.38 -2.07 45.14
N THR A 1067 -10.87 -1.08 44.41
CA THR A 1067 -11.61 0.15 44.10
C THR A 1067 -11.26 0.67 42.72
N ASP A 1068 -12.28 1.03 41.94
CA ASP A 1068 -12.08 1.52 40.57
C ASP A 1068 -11.75 3.02 40.49
N GLN A 1069 -12.06 3.82 41.51
CA GLN A 1069 -11.81 5.27 41.50
C GLN A 1069 -10.61 5.65 42.37
N GLY A 1070 -9.83 6.64 41.95
CA GLY A 1070 -8.75 7.18 42.76
C GLY A 1070 -8.04 8.39 42.16
N ASP A 1071 -7.15 8.96 42.98
CA ASP A 1071 -6.16 9.92 42.54
C ASP A 1071 -4.88 9.18 42.16
N PHE A 1072 -4.35 9.46 40.98
CA PHE A 1072 -3.21 8.78 40.40
C PHE A 1072 -2.07 9.75 40.13
N VAL A 1073 -0.86 9.20 40.19
CA VAL A 1073 0.37 9.85 39.76
C VAL A 1073 1.00 8.99 38.68
N LEU A 1074 1.10 9.53 37.47
CA LEU A 1074 1.81 8.94 36.34
C LEU A 1074 3.17 9.63 36.18
N THR A 1075 4.24 8.87 36.35
CA THR A 1075 5.62 9.30 36.15
C THR A 1075 6.13 8.72 34.84
N ILE A 1076 6.53 9.57 33.90
CA ILE A 1076 7.01 9.20 32.57
C ILE A 1076 8.53 9.39 32.53
N HIS A 1077 9.25 8.33 32.17
CA HIS A 1077 10.72 8.35 32.04
C HIS A 1077 11.14 8.39 30.57
N GLY A 1078 12.01 9.34 30.23
CA GLY A 1078 12.52 9.51 28.86
C GLY A 1078 13.32 10.80 28.70
N GLN A 1079 13.86 11.08 27.50
CA GLN A 1079 14.53 12.36 27.23
C GLN A 1079 13.61 13.31 26.46
N PHE A 1080 13.18 14.39 27.10
CA PHE A 1080 12.22 15.36 26.54
C PHE A 1080 12.93 16.65 26.08
N LYS A 1081 12.43 17.29 25.01
CA LYS A 1081 13.09 18.45 24.38
C LYS A 1081 12.23 19.72 24.29
N ASP A 1082 10.93 19.69 24.59
CA ASP A 1082 10.05 20.83 24.30
C ASP A 1082 8.72 20.85 25.06
N ASP A 1083 8.07 22.03 25.05
CA ASP A 1083 6.80 22.39 25.71
C ASP A 1083 5.52 21.80 25.03
N SER A 1084 5.66 21.00 23.97
CA SER A 1084 4.53 20.42 23.21
C SER A 1084 3.83 19.22 23.88
N LEU A 1085 4.33 18.76 25.03
CA LEU A 1085 3.86 17.55 25.71
C LEU A 1085 2.56 17.75 26.52
N GLU A 1086 2.32 18.95 27.03
CA GLU A 1086 1.10 19.25 27.80
C GLU A 1086 -0.17 19.07 26.96
N ASN A 1087 -0.15 19.54 25.71
CA ASN A 1087 -1.27 19.35 24.76
C ASN A 1087 -1.54 17.86 24.47
N VAL A 1088 -0.50 17.04 24.43
CA VAL A 1088 -0.63 15.60 24.19
C VAL A 1088 -1.19 14.89 25.43
N ILE A 1089 -0.70 15.24 26.63
CA ILE A 1089 -1.20 14.72 27.90
C ILE A 1089 -2.66 15.12 28.10
N GLN A 1090 -3.03 16.36 27.75
CA GLN A 1090 -4.41 16.84 27.80
C GLN A 1090 -5.31 16.03 26.86
N LYS A 1091 -4.84 15.73 25.63
CA LYS A 1091 -5.59 14.88 24.69
C LYS A 1091 -5.77 13.46 25.22
N TRP A 1092 -4.76 12.88 25.86
CA TRP A 1092 -4.88 11.58 26.51
C TRP A 1092 -5.88 11.62 27.67
N ALA A 1093 -5.87 12.68 28.48
CA ALA A 1093 -6.80 12.86 29.59
C ALA A 1093 -8.25 12.93 29.10
N THR A 1094 -8.51 13.73 28.07
CA THR A 1094 -9.84 13.82 27.43
C THR A 1094 -10.28 12.48 26.85
N THR A 1095 -9.38 11.74 26.18
CA THR A 1095 -9.72 10.44 25.58
C THR A 1095 -9.94 9.36 26.64
N SER A 1096 -9.24 9.41 27.77
CA SER A 1096 -9.37 8.44 28.87
C SER A 1096 -10.51 8.76 29.84
N GLY A 1097 -11.07 9.97 29.80
CA GLY A 1097 -12.09 10.44 30.72
C GLY A 1097 -11.55 10.71 32.13
N VAL A 1098 -10.26 10.99 32.29
CA VAL A 1098 -9.67 11.40 33.58
C VAL A 1098 -9.56 12.93 33.68
N THR A 1099 -9.58 13.43 34.90
CA THR A 1099 -9.44 14.87 35.19
C THR A 1099 -8.03 15.15 35.65
N LEU A 1100 -7.25 15.92 34.89
CA LEU A 1100 -5.90 16.34 35.30
C LEU A 1100 -5.98 17.30 36.50
N THR A 1101 -5.13 17.08 37.49
CA THR A 1101 -5.00 17.90 38.69
C THR A 1101 -3.64 18.60 38.79
N GLY A 1102 -2.63 18.13 38.04
CA GLY A 1102 -1.36 18.85 37.88
C GLY A 1102 -0.40 18.16 36.91
N VAL A 1103 0.47 18.92 36.26
CA VAL A 1103 1.57 18.41 35.43
C VAL A 1103 2.86 19.09 35.85
N LYS A 1104 3.92 18.32 36.07
CA LYS A 1104 5.27 18.80 36.37
C LYS A 1104 6.24 18.15 35.40
N ALA A 1105 6.93 18.95 34.60
CA ALA A 1105 7.89 18.47 33.61
C ALA A 1105 9.33 18.85 33.96
N SER A 1106 10.26 17.96 33.63
CA SER A 1106 11.71 18.17 33.65
C SER A 1106 12.34 17.51 32.42
N ARG A 1107 13.64 17.71 32.20
CA ARG A 1107 14.35 17.19 31.02
C ARG A 1107 14.25 15.67 30.85
N ASP A 1108 14.25 14.93 31.96
CA ASP A 1108 14.37 13.47 31.96
C ASP A 1108 13.14 12.75 32.56
N LEU A 1109 12.17 13.51 33.08
CA LEU A 1109 11.02 12.99 33.81
C LEU A 1109 9.82 13.94 33.74
N ILE A 1110 8.62 13.38 33.53
CA ILE A 1110 7.35 14.11 33.58
C ILE A 1110 6.43 13.43 34.58
N GLN A 1111 5.82 14.21 35.47
CA GLN A 1111 4.86 13.72 36.46
C GLN A 1111 3.50 14.34 36.18
N VAL A 1112 2.48 13.49 36.03
CA VAL A 1112 1.10 13.87 35.75
C VAL A 1112 0.23 13.37 36.89
N GLU A 1113 -0.45 14.29 37.56
CA GLU A 1113 -1.43 13.99 38.60
C GLU A 1113 -2.83 14.12 38.01
N PHE A 1114 -3.69 13.14 38.26
CA PHE A 1114 -5.07 13.12 37.76
C PHE A 1114 -5.98 12.26 38.62
N SER A 1115 -7.29 12.51 38.55
CA SER A 1115 -8.32 11.74 39.23
C SER A 1115 -9.21 11.04 38.19
N GLY A 1116 -9.61 9.80 38.45
CA GLY A 1116 -10.51 9.07 37.56
C GLY A 1116 -10.61 7.58 37.87
N THR A 1117 -11.02 6.79 36.86
CA THR A 1117 -11.10 5.33 36.95
C THR A 1117 -9.75 4.66 36.78
N THR A 1118 -9.60 3.43 37.29
CA THR A 1118 -8.45 2.57 37.02
C THR A 1118 -8.32 2.27 35.51
N VAL A 1119 -9.46 2.19 34.82
CA VAL A 1119 -9.54 2.10 33.35
C VAL A 1119 -8.91 3.31 32.66
N GLY A 1120 -9.30 4.53 33.05
CA GLY A 1120 -8.73 5.76 32.51
C GLY A 1120 -7.24 5.88 32.83
N ALA A 1121 -6.83 5.50 34.05
CA ALA A 1121 -5.44 5.51 34.48
C ALA A 1121 -4.56 4.55 33.66
N SER A 1122 -5.03 3.31 33.44
CA SER A 1122 -4.33 2.36 32.58
C SER A 1122 -4.25 2.83 31.12
N PHE A 1123 -5.29 3.50 30.61
CA PHE A 1123 -5.25 4.09 29.27
C PHE A 1123 -4.19 5.21 29.14
N MET A 1124 -4.03 6.04 30.18
CA MET A 1124 -2.97 7.06 30.25
C MET A 1124 -1.57 6.42 30.22
N SER A 1125 -1.36 5.37 31.02
CA SER A 1125 -0.13 4.55 31.02
C SER A 1125 0.15 3.95 29.63
N TYR A 1126 -0.84 3.30 29.01
CA TYR A 1126 -0.73 2.74 27.66
C TYR A 1126 -0.38 3.78 26.59
N SER A 1127 -1.05 4.94 26.62
CA SER A 1127 -0.87 6.01 25.63
C SER A 1127 0.56 6.58 25.63
N THR A 1128 1.19 6.55 26.80
CA THR A 1128 2.57 7.02 27.02
C THR A 1128 3.61 6.16 26.29
N VAL A 1129 3.43 4.83 26.25
CA VAL A 1129 4.41 3.88 25.67
C VAL A 1129 4.07 3.43 24.25
N LYS A 1130 3.08 4.07 23.59
CA LYS A 1130 2.62 3.71 22.25
C LYS A 1130 3.61 4.21 21.17
N PRO A 1131 4.17 3.35 20.28
CA PRO A 1131 5.34 3.69 19.45
C PRO A 1131 5.26 4.81 18.40
N ASN A 1132 4.17 5.58 18.28
CA ASN A 1132 3.93 6.40 17.08
C ASN A 1132 3.48 7.86 17.31
N LYS A 1133 3.72 8.49 18.48
CA LYS A 1133 3.37 9.93 18.65
C LYS A 1133 4.35 10.80 19.45
N LEU A 1134 5.25 10.24 20.24
CA LEU A 1134 6.21 11.00 21.05
C LEU A 1134 7.53 10.25 21.12
N ASP A 1135 8.29 10.29 20.02
CA ASP A 1135 9.72 10.04 19.99
C ASP A 1135 10.25 8.65 20.46
N SER A 1136 11.36 8.18 19.89
CA SER A 1136 12.03 6.92 20.28
C SER A 1136 12.74 7.01 21.66
N ARG A 1137 12.33 7.94 22.53
CA ARG A 1137 13.05 8.38 23.73
C ARG A 1137 12.35 8.05 25.06
N ILE A 1138 11.08 7.62 25.05
CA ILE A 1138 10.37 7.14 26.24
C ILE A 1138 10.80 5.71 26.55
N THR A 1139 11.25 5.46 27.78
CA THR A 1139 11.76 4.14 28.19
C THR A 1139 10.76 3.35 29.04
N SER A 1140 9.96 4.03 29.88
CA SER A 1140 8.91 3.43 30.70
C SER A 1140 8.02 4.51 31.34
N CYS A 1141 6.89 4.10 31.92
CA CYS A 1141 6.13 4.94 32.84
C CYS A 1141 5.71 4.17 34.09
N GLU A 1142 5.57 4.87 35.21
CA GLU A 1142 5.15 4.35 36.51
C GLU A 1142 3.81 4.99 36.89
N LEU A 1143 2.87 4.20 37.36
CA LEU A 1143 1.54 4.65 37.74
C LEU A 1143 1.24 4.17 39.16
N THR A 1144 0.98 5.11 40.06
CA THR A 1144 0.69 4.85 41.47
C THR A 1144 -0.61 5.53 41.86
N ARG A 1145 -1.44 4.84 42.65
CA ARG A 1145 -2.64 5.41 43.27
C ARG A 1145 -2.28 5.98 44.64
N LYS A 1146 -2.67 7.23 44.90
CA LYS A 1146 -2.40 7.94 46.16
C LYS A 1146 -3.16 7.35 47.34
#